data_AF-A0A7K7TLB3-F1
#
_entry.id   AF-A0A7K7TLB3-F1
#
_cell.length_a   1.000
_cell.length_b   1.000
_cell.length_c   1.000
_cell.angle_alpha   90.00
_cell.angle_beta   90.00
_cell.angle_gamma   90.00
#
_symmetry.space_group_name_H-M   'P 1'
#
loop_
_entity.id
_entity.type
_entity.pdbx_description
1 polymer ?
#
loop_
_entity_poly.entity_id
_entity_poly.type
_entity_poly.pdbx_seq_one_letter_code
_entity_poly.pdbx_strand_id
1 'polypeptide(L)'
;ALLTMKATVIATFFGVFLICAYAAKEATKKTKKAKLYVPQIDCDVKAGKIINPEFIAKCPPGCQDVKYRVYGTDIYASFSSVCNAAIHSGIIDNAGGKILVQKVAGHSGYRGSFSNGVRSLSLPRWRESFLVSEGKPRKGVTYPSTLEYSSSKSTAVKTGNGCVNVPTGDAVRKEYQTSPVPTPATQMATTTPTPTTTTTDPSTTTPKPTTTHATTKTTTVAAAAKTRPGLHRVRDIAFRGSSTPASNRNILRPSTGIQRQEPVAAFRRAAGSPAHLAMETDSWRSGLSIFDTGFSSKEDLNPKPLESISQGNPNCKVDLSFLMDGSWSIGKRRFQLQKQFLSNVAQALGIGSAGPLMGIVQYGDDPSTEFNLKTYANSKDLRNAIEKIPQKGGLSNVGKALSFVNKNFFSDANGNRGGAPNVVVVMVDGWPTDRVEEASRLARESGINIFFVTIEAAAESEKQNVIEPNFVDKAVCRTNGFYSINVPSWFSLHKVVQPLVKRVCDTDRLVCSKTCLNSADIGFVIDGSSSVGTGNFRTVLQFVANISKEFEISDTDTRIGAVQYTYEQRLEFSFDKYSTKQDVLSAIKRISYWSGGTSTGAAISYASEQLFSKSKPNKRKIMILITDGRSYDDVRVPAMAAHRNGVIAYSVGVAWAAQDELEAIATDPDKDHSFFVDEFDNLYRFVNQLIQNICTEFNSQPRN
;
A
#
# COMPACT_ATOMS: atom_id res chain seq x y z
N ALA A 1 -30.36 -59.68 51.39
CA ALA A 1 -31.61 -60.18 50.76
C ALA A 1 -32.43 -59.00 50.22
N LEU A 2 -33.31 -59.24 49.25
CA LEU A 2 -33.90 -58.22 48.38
C LEU A 2 -35.13 -57.49 49.00
N LEU A 3 -34.96 -56.67 50.04
CA LEU A 3 -36.08 -55.82 50.52
C LEU A 3 -35.74 -54.50 51.22
N THR A 4 -34.49 -54.02 51.18
CA THR A 4 -34.05 -52.78 51.88
C THR A 4 -33.95 -51.53 50.99
N MET A 5 -34.43 -51.57 49.75
CA MET A 5 -34.37 -50.45 48.78
C MET A 5 -35.65 -49.58 48.70
N LYS A 6 -36.46 -49.48 49.77
CA LYS A 6 -37.72 -48.68 49.76
C LYS A 6 -37.95 -47.73 50.95
N ALA A 7 -36.98 -47.54 51.85
CA ALA A 7 -37.12 -46.61 52.99
C ALA A 7 -36.36 -45.27 52.81
N THR A 8 -35.10 -45.32 52.35
CA THR A 8 -34.16 -44.19 52.46
C THR A 8 -34.41 -43.02 51.50
N VAL A 9 -35.21 -43.20 50.45
CA VAL A 9 -35.50 -42.17 49.43
C VAL A 9 -36.61 -41.20 49.87
N ILE A 10 -37.47 -41.60 50.82
CA ILE A 10 -38.61 -40.78 51.26
C ILE A 10 -38.21 -39.82 52.40
N ALA A 11 -37.29 -40.24 53.27
CA ALA A 11 -36.82 -39.42 54.40
C ALA A 11 -36.04 -38.16 53.96
N THR A 12 -35.26 -38.24 52.87
CA THR A 12 -34.47 -37.10 52.36
C THR A 12 -35.31 -36.02 51.68
N PHE A 13 -36.46 -36.38 51.09
CA PHE A 13 -37.32 -35.40 50.42
C PHE A 13 -38.07 -34.47 51.39
N PHE A 14 -38.45 -34.95 52.59
CA PHE A 14 -39.11 -34.10 53.59
C PHE A 14 -38.14 -33.15 54.32
N GLY A 15 -36.88 -33.56 54.52
CA GLY A 15 -35.87 -32.70 55.17
C GLY A 15 -35.54 -31.43 54.36
N VAL A 16 -35.44 -31.54 53.04
CA VAL A 16 -35.12 -30.41 52.15
C VAL A 16 -36.28 -29.41 52.06
N PHE A 17 -37.54 -29.87 52.09
CA PHE A 17 -38.70 -29.00 51.94
C PHE A 17 -38.95 -28.06 53.14
N LEU A 18 -38.56 -28.45 54.36
CA LEU A 18 -38.72 -27.60 55.55
C LEU A 18 -37.72 -26.44 55.62
N ILE A 19 -36.49 -26.62 55.11
CA ILE A 19 -35.45 -25.58 55.15
C ILE A 19 -35.77 -24.45 54.15
N CYS A 20 -36.35 -24.78 52.98
CA CYS A 20 -36.80 -23.77 52.02
C CYS A 20 -37.97 -22.90 52.51
N ALA A 21 -38.71 -23.32 53.54
CA ALA A 21 -39.82 -22.54 54.09
C ALA A 21 -39.37 -21.39 55.02
N TYR A 22 -38.23 -21.54 55.71
CA TYR A 22 -37.78 -20.57 56.72
C TYR A 22 -36.99 -19.38 56.18
N ALA A 23 -36.38 -19.51 54.99
CA ALA A 23 -35.69 -18.39 54.32
C ALA A 23 -36.63 -17.38 53.64
N ALA A 24 -37.95 -17.61 53.69
CA ALA A 24 -38.95 -16.90 52.89
C ALA A 24 -39.73 -15.79 53.64
N LYS A 25 -39.14 -15.13 54.65
CA LYS A 25 -39.88 -14.16 55.47
C LYS A 25 -39.19 -12.87 55.95
N GLU A 26 -38.04 -12.47 55.38
CA GLU A 26 -37.41 -11.18 55.75
C GLU A 26 -36.75 -10.42 54.57
N ALA A 27 -37.53 -10.04 53.55
CA ALA A 27 -37.06 -9.14 52.48
C ALA A 27 -38.19 -8.44 51.66
N THR A 28 -39.24 -7.90 52.27
CA THR A 28 -40.35 -7.21 51.55
C THR A 28 -39.99 -5.80 51.01
N LYS A 29 -38.76 -5.60 50.53
CA LYS A 29 -38.42 -4.48 49.64
C LYS A 29 -38.72 -4.86 48.20
N LYS A 30 -39.73 -4.22 47.59
CA LYS A 30 -40.09 -4.39 46.17
C LYS A 30 -38.88 -4.08 45.27
N THR A 31 -38.20 -5.11 44.78
CA THR A 31 -37.14 -5.00 43.78
C THR A 31 -37.75 -4.50 42.47
N LYS A 32 -37.72 -3.17 42.27
CA LYS A 32 -38.06 -2.55 40.98
C LYS A 32 -37.21 -3.22 39.91
N LYS A 33 -37.85 -3.77 38.85
CA LYS A 33 -37.12 -4.24 37.66
C LYS A 33 -36.13 -3.15 37.23
N ALA A 34 -34.86 -3.51 37.09
CA ALA A 34 -33.83 -2.57 36.64
C ALA A 34 -34.29 -1.91 35.34
N LYS A 35 -34.47 -0.59 35.38
CA LYS A 35 -35.04 0.16 34.26
C LYS A 35 -33.98 0.25 33.17
N LEU A 36 -34.12 -0.56 32.12
CA LEU A 36 -33.19 -0.63 30.99
C LEU A 36 -32.84 0.79 30.52
N TYR A 37 -31.60 1.19 30.78
CA TYR A 37 -31.06 2.47 30.35
C TYR A 37 -30.91 2.41 28.84
N VAL A 38 -31.50 3.39 28.15
CA VAL A 38 -31.41 3.51 26.69
C VAL A 38 -30.56 4.75 26.42
N PRO A 39 -29.39 4.60 25.77
CA PRO A 39 -28.51 5.71 25.47
C PRO A 39 -29.21 6.72 24.55
N GLN A 40 -28.98 8.01 24.81
CA GLN A 40 -29.41 9.09 23.92
C GLN A 40 -28.32 9.34 22.88
N ILE A 41 -28.74 9.66 21.65
CA ILE A 41 -27.83 10.00 20.53
C ILE A 41 -28.22 11.35 19.93
N ASP A 42 -27.25 12.09 19.42
CA ASP A 42 -27.48 13.38 18.77
C ASP A 42 -27.99 13.21 17.32
N CYS A 43 -28.66 14.24 16.80
CA CYS A 43 -29.36 14.16 15.51
C CYS A 43 -28.43 13.95 14.29
N ASP A 44 -27.15 14.28 14.39
CA ASP A 44 -26.12 14.05 13.36
C ASP A 44 -25.53 12.64 13.38
N VAL A 45 -25.77 11.85 14.44
CA VAL A 45 -25.21 10.51 14.58
C VAL A 45 -25.67 9.61 13.43
N LYS A 46 -24.70 9.17 12.62
CA LYS A 46 -24.90 8.25 11.49
C LYS A 46 -24.79 6.80 11.94
N ALA A 47 -25.59 5.90 11.37
CA ALA A 47 -25.60 4.49 11.79
C ALA A 47 -24.21 3.83 11.63
N GLY A 48 -23.45 4.19 10.60
CA GLY A 48 -22.09 3.71 10.36
C GLY A 48 -21.05 4.14 11.41
N LYS A 49 -21.35 5.13 12.27
CA LYS A 49 -20.48 5.52 13.38
C LYS A 49 -20.67 4.63 14.63
N ILE A 50 -21.78 3.92 14.76
CA ILE A 50 -22.03 3.00 15.89
C ILE A 50 -21.64 1.58 15.48
N ILE A 51 -20.85 0.89 16.30
CA ILE A 51 -20.32 -0.46 15.98
C ILE A 51 -21.38 -1.54 16.19
N ASN A 52 -22.25 -1.37 17.19
CA ASN A 52 -23.23 -2.38 17.59
C ASN A 52 -24.18 -2.77 16.42
N PRO A 53 -24.35 -4.06 16.09
CA PRO A 53 -25.15 -4.49 14.94
C PRO A 53 -26.66 -4.35 15.13
N GLU A 54 -27.15 -4.42 16.38
CA GLU A 54 -28.51 -4.04 16.74
C GLU A 54 -28.48 -3.31 18.09
N PHE A 55 -29.17 -2.17 18.19
CA PHE A 55 -29.18 -1.35 19.40
C PHE A 55 -30.48 -0.55 19.55
N ILE A 56 -30.84 -0.22 20.79
CA ILE A 56 -31.92 0.72 21.09
C ILE A 56 -31.28 2.06 21.44
N ALA A 57 -31.72 3.12 20.77
CA ALA A 57 -31.30 4.50 21.05
C ALA A 57 -32.51 5.38 21.37
N LYS A 58 -32.26 6.53 21.99
CA LYS A 58 -33.23 7.63 22.15
C LYS A 58 -32.77 8.83 21.32
N CYS A 59 -33.64 9.30 20.43
CA CYS A 59 -33.45 10.55 19.72
C CYS A 59 -34.05 11.74 20.50
N PRO A 60 -33.39 12.91 20.51
CA PRO A 60 -33.97 14.17 21.00
C PRO A 60 -35.00 14.73 20.00
N PRO A 61 -35.78 15.76 20.40
CA PRO A 61 -36.57 16.56 19.47
C PRO A 61 -35.67 17.37 18.52
N GLY A 62 -36.24 17.81 17.39
CA GLY A 62 -35.58 18.74 16.48
C GLY A 62 -34.64 18.11 15.43
N CYS A 63 -34.69 16.79 15.23
CA CYS A 63 -33.87 16.11 14.23
C CYS A 63 -34.40 16.22 12.78
N GLN A 64 -35.57 16.84 12.56
CA GLN A 64 -36.12 17.09 11.23
C GLN A 64 -35.49 18.33 10.57
N ASP A 65 -34.21 18.25 10.21
CA ASP A 65 -33.44 19.32 9.57
C ASP A 65 -32.70 18.81 8.33
N VAL A 66 -32.65 19.62 7.27
CA VAL A 66 -31.98 19.31 5.99
C VAL A 66 -30.48 19.04 6.13
N LYS A 67 -29.83 19.52 7.19
CA LYS A 67 -28.42 19.21 7.48
C LYS A 67 -28.20 17.75 7.89
N TYR A 68 -29.21 17.10 8.50
CA TYR A 68 -29.14 15.72 8.96
C TYR A 68 -29.53 14.75 7.83
N ARG A 69 -28.74 14.71 6.76
CA ARG A 69 -29.06 13.99 5.50
C ARG A 69 -29.46 12.52 5.72
N VAL A 70 -30.49 12.08 4.99
CA VAL A 70 -31.01 10.70 4.95
C VAL A 70 -30.88 10.16 3.52
N TYR A 71 -30.49 8.90 3.37
CA TYR A 71 -30.27 8.24 2.09
C TYR A 71 -31.01 6.90 2.03
N GLY A 72 -31.97 6.77 1.12
CA GLY A 72 -32.87 5.62 1.01
C GLY A 72 -34.26 5.79 1.61
N THR A 73 -35.05 4.72 1.52
CA THR A 73 -36.43 4.63 1.99
C THR A 73 -36.63 3.20 2.50
N ASP A 74 -37.19 3.07 3.71
CA ASP A 74 -37.35 1.85 4.52
C ASP A 74 -36.03 1.17 4.93
N ILE A 75 -35.16 0.89 3.97
CA ILE A 75 -33.76 0.51 4.14
C ILE A 75 -32.89 1.75 3.87
N TYR A 76 -32.16 2.19 4.89
CA TYR A 76 -31.34 3.40 4.85
C TYR A 76 -29.86 3.04 4.74
N ALA A 77 -29.11 3.74 3.88
CA ALA A 77 -27.65 3.59 3.83
C ALA A 77 -27.04 4.09 5.15
N SER A 78 -26.03 3.39 5.70
CA SER A 78 -25.50 3.68 7.04
C SER A 78 -24.84 5.07 7.21
N PHE A 79 -24.63 5.79 6.11
CA PHE A 79 -24.23 7.20 6.07
C PHE A 79 -25.37 8.19 6.44
N SER A 80 -26.60 7.72 6.58
CA SER A 80 -27.76 8.53 6.99
C SER A 80 -27.74 8.86 8.50
N SER A 81 -28.25 10.03 8.87
CA SER A 81 -28.65 10.33 10.26
C SER A 81 -29.63 9.25 10.75
N VAL A 82 -29.35 8.66 11.91
CA VAL A 82 -30.23 7.65 12.53
C VAL A 82 -31.57 8.26 12.89
N CYS A 83 -31.57 9.44 13.52
CA CYS A 83 -32.79 10.08 14.02
C CYS A 83 -33.64 10.68 12.90
N ASN A 84 -33.03 11.31 11.89
CA ASN A 84 -33.81 11.85 10.78
C ASN A 84 -34.34 10.73 9.85
N ALA A 85 -33.63 9.59 9.75
CA ALA A 85 -34.16 8.39 9.08
C ALA A 85 -35.35 7.79 9.85
N ALA A 86 -35.34 7.83 11.18
CA ALA A 86 -36.46 7.39 12.02
C ALA A 86 -37.71 8.28 11.90
N ILE A 87 -37.52 9.59 11.69
CA ILE A 87 -38.61 10.52 11.36
C ILE A 87 -39.12 10.22 9.94
N HIS A 88 -38.23 10.08 8.96
CA HIS A 88 -38.60 9.74 7.57
C HIS A 88 -39.44 8.44 7.49
N SER A 89 -39.10 7.40 8.25
CA SER A 89 -39.88 6.16 8.33
C SER A 89 -41.15 6.24 9.19
N GLY A 90 -41.40 7.36 9.89
CA GLY A 90 -42.61 7.55 10.71
C GLY A 90 -42.61 6.74 12.02
N ILE A 91 -41.45 6.22 12.44
CA ILE A 91 -41.30 5.47 13.68
C ILE A 91 -41.27 6.41 14.91
N ILE A 92 -40.83 7.66 14.70
CA ILE A 92 -40.93 8.78 15.64
C ILE A 92 -41.34 10.04 14.87
N ASP A 93 -41.84 11.05 15.57
CA ASP A 93 -42.00 12.40 15.04
C ASP A 93 -40.82 13.30 15.47
N ASN A 94 -40.92 14.60 15.16
CA ASN A 94 -39.89 15.59 15.51
C ASN A 94 -39.82 15.96 17.01
N ALA A 95 -40.67 15.37 17.87
CA ALA A 95 -40.49 15.44 19.33
C ALA A 95 -39.44 14.42 19.83
N GLY A 96 -38.99 13.51 18.96
CA GLY A 96 -38.01 12.46 19.29
C GLY A 96 -38.66 11.25 19.97
N GLY A 97 -37.86 10.23 20.27
CA GLY A 97 -38.41 8.99 20.81
C GLY A 97 -37.38 7.86 20.95
N LYS A 98 -37.86 6.67 21.31
CA LYS A 98 -37.03 5.46 21.37
C LYS A 98 -37.17 4.65 20.09
N ILE A 99 -36.03 4.26 19.53
CA ILE A 99 -35.93 3.53 18.27
C ILE A 99 -35.06 2.28 18.45
N LEU A 100 -35.40 1.22 17.73
CA LEU A 100 -34.59 0.02 17.56
C LEU A 100 -33.95 0.08 16.16
N VAL A 101 -32.63 0.16 16.13
CA VAL A 101 -31.83 0.20 14.91
C VAL A 101 -31.20 -1.17 14.69
N GLN A 102 -31.37 -1.73 13.50
CA GLN A 102 -30.78 -3.01 13.09
C GLN A 102 -29.96 -2.82 11.82
N LYS A 103 -28.65 -3.08 11.89
CA LYS A 103 -27.74 -3.03 10.75
C LYS A 103 -27.88 -4.28 9.89
N VAL A 104 -27.75 -4.11 8.57
CA VAL A 104 -27.82 -5.16 7.55
C VAL A 104 -26.82 -4.90 6.43
N ALA A 105 -26.66 -5.87 5.51
CA ALA A 105 -25.77 -5.74 4.36
C ALA A 105 -26.12 -4.52 3.47
N GLY A 106 -25.11 -3.98 2.78
CA GLY A 106 -25.26 -2.85 1.88
C GLY A 106 -25.94 -3.18 0.54
N HIS A 107 -26.92 -2.37 0.14
CA HIS A 107 -27.61 -2.50 -1.13
C HIS A 107 -26.83 -1.89 -2.32
N SER A 108 -27.15 -2.37 -3.54
CA SER A 108 -26.60 -1.87 -4.81
C SER A 108 -27.08 -0.48 -5.21
N GLY A 109 -28.12 0.03 -4.56
CA GLY A 109 -28.62 1.39 -4.67
C GLY A 109 -29.80 1.62 -3.73
N TYR A 110 -30.04 2.88 -3.39
CA TYR A 110 -31.07 3.32 -2.45
C TYR A 110 -31.91 4.39 -3.15
N ARG A 111 -33.24 4.23 -3.12
CA ARG A 111 -34.18 5.20 -3.69
C ARG A 111 -34.49 6.27 -2.65
N GLY A 112 -34.29 7.54 -2.98
CA GLY A 112 -34.76 8.65 -2.17
C GLY A 112 -36.26 8.90 -2.35
N SER A 113 -36.91 9.45 -1.33
CA SER A 113 -38.32 9.84 -1.33
C SER A 113 -38.55 11.10 -0.48
N PHE A 114 -39.81 11.50 -0.32
CA PHE A 114 -40.23 12.50 0.66
C PHE A 114 -41.33 11.88 1.52
N SER A 115 -41.08 11.78 2.83
CA SER A 115 -41.96 11.09 3.77
C SER A 115 -41.85 11.76 5.14
N ASN A 116 -42.99 11.90 5.85
CA ASN A 116 -43.08 12.50 7.19
C ASN A 116 -42.36 13.86 7.33
N GLY A 117 -42.39 14.67 6.26
CA GLY A 117 -41.75 15.98 6.22
C GLY A 117 -40.21 15.96 6.10
N VAL A 118 -39.61 14.79 5.84
CA VAL A 118 -38.18 14.62 5.56
C VAL A 118 -37.98 14.27 4.08
N ARG A 119 -36.98 14.86 3.43
CA ARG A 119 -36.51 14.45 2.10
C ARG A 119 -35.31 13.52 2.25
N SER A 120 -35.46 12.25 1.89
CA SER A 120 -34.30 11.37 1.69
C SER A 120 -33.77 11.50 0.26
N LEU A 121 -32.49 11.23 0.09
CA LEU A 121 -31.78 11.29 -1.18
C LEU A 121 -31.56 9.88 -1.73
N SER A 122 -31.52 9.76 -3.06
CA SER A 122 -31.05 8.52 -3.70
C SER A 122 -29.53 8.40 -3.50
N LEU A 123 -29.05 7.17 -3.33
CA LEU A 123 -27.62 6.86 -3.21
C LEU A 123 -27.28 5.66 -4.11
N PRO A 124 -26.12 5.66 -4.80
CA PRO A 124 -25.57 4.46 -5.43
C PRO A 124 -25.23 3.36 -4.41
N ARG A 125 -24.56 2.29 -4.87
CA ARG A 125 -24.10 1.18 -4.03
C ARG A 125 -23.33 1.68 -2.80
N TRP A 126 -23.78 1.28 -1.63
CA TRP A 126 -23.16 1.58 -0.33
C TRP A 126 -22.99 0.30 0.48
N ARG A 127 -21.97 0.22 1.34
CA ARG A 127 -21.45 -1.05 1.88
C ARG A 127 -22.27 -1.65 3.05
N GLU A 128 -23.06 -0.84 3.74
CA GLU A 128 -23.81 -1.22 4.94
C GLU A 128 -25.14 -0.45 5.00
N SER A 129 -26.23 -1.11 5.37
CA SER A 129 -27.55 -0.48 5.55
C SER A 129 -28.05 -0.61 6.98
N PHE A 130 -29.12 0.10 7.33
CA PHE A 130 -29.89 -0.15 8.54
C PHE A 130 -31.39 -0.01 8.30
N LEU A 131 -32.16 -0.71 9.13
CA LEU A 131 -33.59 -0.48 9.30
C LEU A 131 -33.83 0.18 10.66
N VAL A 132 -34.93 0.92 10.77
CA VAL A 132 -35.41 1.51 12.03
C VAL A 132 -36.80 0.96 12.33
N SER A 133 -37.03 0.62 13.60
CA SER A 133 -38.31 0.13 14.13
C SER A 133 -38.57 0.69 15.52
N GLU A 134 -39.77 0.47 16.08
CA GLU A 134 -40.11 0.94 17.43
C GLU A 134 -39.09 0.49 18.48
N GLY A 135 -38.67 1.37 19.39
CA GLY A 135 -37.73 1.06 20.48
C GLY A 135 -38.26 0.17 21.60
N LYS A 136 -39.08 -0.84 21.27
CA LYS A 136 -39.58 -1.89 22.17
C LYS A 136 -38.57 -3.06 22.18
N PRO A 137 -37.94 -3.40 23.31
CA PRO A 137 -36.95 -4.48 23.35
C PRO A 137 -37.60 -5.84 23.04
N ARG A 138 -37.00 -6.60 22.12
CA ARG A 138 -37.43 -7.96 21.76
C ARG A 138 -37.28 -8.89 22.97
N LYS A 139 -38.28 -9.76 23.20
CA LYS A 139 -38.24 -10.74 24.31
C LYS A 139 -37.03 -11.67 24.14
N GLY A 140 -36.19 -11.74 25.16
CA GLY A 140 -34.98 -12.59 25.17
C GLY A 140 -33.71 -11.94 24.59
N VAL A 141 -33.78 -10.72 24.06
CA VAL A 141 -32.60 -9.99 23.56
C VAL A 141 -32.13 -8.98 24.62
N THR A 142 -30.86 -9.09 25.02
CA THR A 142 -30.21 -8.10 25.89
C THR A 142 -29.57 -7.02 25.04
N TYR A 143 -30.07 -5.79 25.14
CA TYR A 143 -29.52 -4.62 24.45
C TYR A 143 -28.42 -3.94 25.31
N PRO A 144 -27.34 -3.44 24.70
CA PRO A 144 -26.27 -2.78 25.44
C PRO A 144 -26.75 -1.44 26.01
N SER A 145 -26.33 -1.13 27.23
CA SER A 145 -26.64 0.15 27.90
C SER A 145 -25.81 1.34 27.39
N THR A 146 -24.79 1.07 26.60
CA THR A 146 -23.83 2.03 26.03
C THR A 146 -23.62 1.70 24.56
N LEU A 147 -23.49 2.71 23.70
CA LEU A 147 -23.16 2.51 22.29
C LEU A 147 -21.65 2.61 22.09
N GLU A 148 -21.10 1.67 21.34
CA GLU A 148 -19.71 1.67 20.92
C GLU A 148 -19.58 2.49 19.64
N TYR A 149 -18.66 3.46 19.61
CA TYR A 149 -18.46 4.34 18.46
C TYR A 149 -17.14 4.03 17.75
N SER A 150 -17.19 3.98 16.42
CA SER A 150 -16.01 3.85 15.57
C SER A 150 -15.12 5.09 15.74
N SER A 151 -13.89 4.85 16.23
CA SER A 151 -13.09 5.85 16.93
C SER A 151 -12.70 7.04 16.05
N SER A 152 -13.36 8.17 16.31
CA SER A 152 -12.94 9.50 15.89
C SER A 152 -12.48 10.23 17.16
N LYS A 153 -11.33 10.91 17.15
CA LYS A 153 -10.82 11.58 18.36
C LYS A 153 -11.83 12.62 18.85
N SER A 154 -12.40 12.41 20.04
CA SER A 154 -13.28 13.39 20.68
C SER A 154 -12.47 14.50 21.35
N THR A 155 -12.92 15.74 21.22
CA THR A 155 -12.34 16.91 21.88
C THR A 155 -12.55 16.82 23.39
N ALA A 156 -11.49 16.92 24.18
CA ALA A 156 -11.58 16.83 25.63
C ALA A 156 -12.12 18.12 26.26
N VAL A 157 -13.21 18.01 27.02
CA VAL A 157 -13.63 19.01 28.03
C VAL A 157 -13.24 18.50 29.42
N LYS A 158 -12.80 19.41 30.31
CA LYS A 158 -12.23 19.07 31.62
C LYS A 158 -13.28 18.85 32.71
N THR A 159 -12.80 18.24 33.81
CA THR A 159 -13.45 17.96 35.12
C THR A 159 -14.37 16.72 35.13
N GLY A 160 -14.24 15.78 36.08
CA GLY A 160 -13.18 15.63 37.10
C GLY A 160 -13.37 14.43 38.04
N ASN A 161 -12.27 13.99 38.66
CA ASN A 161 -12.14 12.99 39.74
C ASN A 161 -12.54 11.51 39.46
N GLY A 162 -11.80 10.56 40.08
CA GLY A 162 -12.18 9.15 40.22
C GLY A 162 -11.13 8.15 39.70
N CYS A 163 -10.61 7.27 40.57
CA CYS A 163 -9.64 6.22 40.23
C CYS A 163 -10.28 4.82 40.19
N VAL A 164 -9.53 3.84 39.64
CA VAL A 164 -9.45 2.38 39.95
C VAL A 164 -9.29 1.52 38.66
N ASN A 165 -8.82 0.28 38.84
CA ASN A 165 -8.05 -0.52 37.89
C ASN A 165 -8.84 -1.43 36.91
N VAL A 166 -8.10 -1.80 35.84
CA VAL A 166 -8.07 -3.09 35.08
C VAL A 166 -8.52 -4.35 35.87
N PRO A 167 -8.97 -5.48 35.23
CA PRO A 167 -8.40 -6.03 33.99
C PRO A 167 -9.30 -6.78 32.96
N THR A 168 -8.67 -7.03 31.79
CA THR A 168 -8.79 -8.12 30.79
C THR A 168 -9.92 -9.17 30.81
N GLY A 169 -10.39 -9.54 29.60
CA GLY A 169 -11.03 -10.84 29.31
C GLY A 169 -11.14 -11.11 27.80
N ASP A 170 -10.62 -12.25 27.33
CA ASP A 170 -10.46 -12.58 25.90
C ASP A 170 -11.65 -13.33 25.24
N ALA A 171 -11.59 -13.35 23.90
CA ALA A 171 -11.68 -14.56 23.05
C ALA A 171 -12.90 -14.80 22.12
N VAL A 172 -12.62 -15.67 21.14
CA VAL A 172 -13.51 -16.44 20.25
C VAL A 172 -14.14 -15.72 19.04
N ARG A 173 -13.33 -15.61 17.99
CA ARG A 173 -13.76 -15.60 16.57
C ARG A 173 -14.57 -16.87 16.24
N LYS A 174 -15.70 -16.72 15.54
CA LYS A 174 -16.33 -17.81 14.76
C LYS A 174 -16.76 -17.33 13.39
N GLU A 175 -16.32 -18.06 12.38
CA GLU A 175 -16.82 -17.97 11.00
C GLU A 175 -18.07 -18.85 10.85
N TYR A 176 -18.92 -18.57 9.86
CA TYR A 176 -19.71 -19.61 9.20
C TYR A 176 -20.01 -19.25 7.74
N GLN A 177 -20.15 -20.29 6.91
CA GLN A 177 -20.15 -20.20 5.44
C GLN A 177 -21.49 -19.78 4.83
N THR A 178 -21.41 -19.31 3.59
CA THR A 178 -22.54 -18.96 2.71
C THR A 178 -23.24 -20.19 2.13
N SER A 179 -24.55 -20.06 1.85
CA SER A 179 -25.26 -20.87 0.84
C SER A 179 -26.46 -20.09 0.26
N PRO A 180 -26.94 -20.40 -0.96
CA PRO A 180 -27.72 -19.46 -1.78
C PRO A 180 -29.25 -19.59 -1.67
N VAL A 181 -29.97 -18.59 -2.21
CA VAL A 181 -31.43 -18.51 -2.34
C VAL A 181 -31.78 -18.24 -3.83
N PRO A 182 -32.85 -18.84 -4.40
CA PRO A 182 -33.01 -18.96 -5.86
C PRO A 182 -33.86 -17.88 -6.56
N THR A 183 -33.75 -17.85 -7.89
CA THR A 183 -34.52 -17.02 -8.83
C THR A 183 -35.91 -17.62 -9.14
N PRO A 184 -36.92 -16.78 -9.41
CA PRO A 184 -38.06 -17.09 -10.28
C PRO A 184 -38.14 -16.15 -11.51
N ALA A 185 -38.82 -16.57 -12.59
CA ALA A 185 -38.93 -15.82 -13.85
C ALA A 185 -40.28 -16.02 -14.56
N THR A 186 -40.66 -15.03 -15.42
CA THR A 186 -41.83 -15.04 -16.35
C THR A 186 -43.23 -15.16 -15.72
N GLN A 187 -44.36 -14.72 -16.33
CA GLN A 187 -44.69 -14.08 -17.62
C GLN A 187 -45.84 -13.03 -17.36
N MET A 188 -46.59 -12.38 -18.26
CA MET A 188 -46.83 -12.43 -19.72
C MET A 188 -47.10 -10.99 -20.27
N ALA A 189 -47.85 -10.81 -21.38
CA ALA A 189 -48.08 -9.50 -22.03
C ALA A 189 -49.36 -9.45 -22.92
N THR A 190 -49.87 -8.25 -23.26
CA THR A 190 -50.89 -8.04 -24.32
C THR A 190 -50.88 -6.63 -24.97
N THR A 191 -50.65 -6.60 -26.30
CA THR A 191 -51.23 -5.73 -27.39
C THR A 191 -51.48 -4.20 -27.26
N THR A 192 -50.78 -3.44 -28.13
CA THR A 192 -51.23 -2.49 -29.21
C THR A 192 -52.70 -1.99 -29.31
N PRO A 193 -53.04 -0.84 -29.99
CA PRO A 193 -52.40 -0.28 -31.22
C PRO A 193 -52.24 1.27 -31.35
N THR A 194 -51.71 1.69 -32.51
CA THR A 194 -51.46 3.08 -32.97
C THR A 194 -52.34 3.44 -34.20
N PRO A 195 -52.64 4.74 -34.47
CA PRO A 195 -53.09 5.21 -35.79
C PRO A 195 -52.11 6.18 -36.49
N THR A 196 -52.21 6.32 -37.83
CA THR A 196 -51.27 7.07 -38.70
C THR A 196 -51.97 7.77 -39.87
N THR A 197 -51.51 8.98 -40.25
CA THR A 197 -51.73 9.65 -41.57
C THR A 197 -50.63 10.73 -41.76
N THR A 198 -49.87 10.94 -42.85
CA THR A 198 -49.81 10.48 -44.27
C THR A 198 -50.37 11.46 -45.32
N THR A 199 -49.49 12.09 -46.12
CA THR A 199 -49.63 12.61 -47.53
C THR A 199 -48.39 13.46 -47.89
N THR A 200 -47.86 13.61 -49.12
CA THR A 200 -48.04 12.96 -50.46
C THR A 200 -46.83 13.28 -51.37
N ASP A 201 -46.68 12.54 -52.48
CA ASP A 201 -45.67 12.72 -53.55
C ASP A 201 -46.34 12.47 -54.93
N PRO A 202 -45.85 13.03 -56.07
CA PRO A 202 -46.03 12.35 -57.37
C PRO A 202 -44.83 12.45 -58.35
N SER A 203 -44.82 11.56 -59.36
CA SER A 203 -43.61 11.11 -60.07
C SER A 203 -43.64 11.16 -61.62
N THR A 204 -42.49 10.87 -62.25
CA THR A 204 -42.23 10.34 -63.62
C THR A 204 -40.70 10.05 -63.71
N THR A 205 -40.05 9.40 -64.70
CA THR A 205 -40.41 8.87 -66.04
C THR A 205 -39.72 7.49 -66.32
N THR A 206 -39.34 7.18 -67.58
CA THR A 206 -38.80 5.89 -68.10
C THR A 206 -37.88 6.16 -69.33
N PRO A 207 -37.27 5.19 -70.09
CA PRO A 207 -37.04 3.73 -69.89
C PRO A 207 -35.60 3.17 -70.22
N LYS A 208 -35.49 1.84 -70.07
CA LYS A 208 -34.49 0.77 -70.46
C LYS A 208 -34.11 0.66 -71.98
N PRO A 209 -33.40 -0.38 -72.53
CA PRO A 209 -32.57 -1.50 -71.97
C PRO A 209 -31.27 -1.95 -72.76
N THR A 210 -30.44 -2.82 -72.15
CA THR A 210 -29.82 -4.07 -72.73
C THR A 210 -29.03 -4.86 -71.63
N THR A 211 -29.41 -6.09 -71.22
CA THR A 211 -28.85 -7.44 -71.56
C THR A 211 -27.36 -7.68 -71.23
N THR A 212 -26.83 -8.77 -70.61
CA THR A 212 -27.25 -10.02 -69.90
C THR A 212 -25.95 -10.73 -69.40
N HIS A 213 -25.83 -11.78 -68.54
CA HIS A 213 -26.74 -12.69 -67.82
C HIS A 213 -26.11 -13.20 -66.47
N ALA A 214 -26.20 -14.50 -66.11
CA ALA A 214 -25.54 -15.20 -64.99
C ALA A 214 -24.94 -16.57 -65.51
N THR A 215 -24.38 -17.57 -64.78
CA THR A 215 -24.60 -18.06 -63.39
C THR A 215 -23.51 -19.08 -62.92
N THR A 216 -23.25 -19.18 -61.59
CA THR A 216 -22.78 -20.32 -60.74
C THR A 216 -21.74 -21.40 -61.16
N LYS A 217 -20.76 -21.64 -60.25
CA LYS A 217 -20.17 -22.93 -59.72
C LYS A 217 -19.68 -24.02 -60.73
N THR A 218 -18.53 -24.71 -60.55
CA THR A 218 -18.15 -25.63 -59.43
C THR A 218 -16.65 -26.07 -59.54
N THR A 219 -16.07 -26.74 -58.53
CA THR A 219 -14.65 -27.17 -58.38
C THR A 219 -14.26 -28.53 -58.99
N THR A 220 -12.98 -28.69 -59.37
CA THR A 220 -12.27 -29.96 -59.72
C THR A 220 -10.79 -29.96 -59.23
N VAL A 221 -10.01 -31.05 -59.45
CA VAL A 221 -8.86 -31.46 -58.61
C VAL A 221 -7.66 -32.10 -59.37
N ALA A 222 -6.43 -31.90 -58.86
CA ALA A 222 -5.14 -32.61 -59.16
C ALA A 222 -4.49 -32.35 -60.55
N ALA A 223 -3.25 -32.76 -60.89
CA ALA A 223 -2.24 -33.64 -60.24
C ALA A 223 -0.76 -33.18 -60.49
N ALA A 224 0.26 -34.03 -60.26
CA ALA A 224 1.64 -33.60 -59.94
C ALA A 224 2.81 -34.10 -60.85
N ALA A 225 3.93 -33.36 -60.78
CA ALA A 225 5.36 -33.80 -60.71
C ALA A 225 6.27 -34.04 -61.97
N LYS A 226 7.55 -33.58 -61.85
CA LYS A 226 8.84 -34.04 -62.48
C LYS A 226 9.09 -33.79 -64.00
N THR A 227 10.31 -33.55 -64.56
CA THR A 227 11.68 -33.15 -64.09
C THR A 227 12.66 -32.78 -65.26
N ARG A 228 13.51 -31.73 -65.12
CA ARG A 228 14.86 -31.49 -65.79
C ARG A 228 14.91 -31.38 -67.35
N PRO A 229 16.06 -31.15 -68.07
CA PRO A 229 17.47 -30.80 -67.72
C PRO A 229 18.16 -29.62 -68.54
N GLY A 230 19.45 -29.30 -68.28
CA GLY A 230 20.41 -28.55 -69.18
C GLY A 230 21.19 -27.38 -68.52
N LEU A 231 22.51 -27.44 -68.24
CA LEU A 231 23.73 -27.06 -69.04
C LEU A 231 23.86 -25.53 -69.36
N HIS A 232 25.03 -24.84 -69.30
CA HIS A 232 26.44 -25.25 -69.53
C HIS A 232 27.52 -24.24 -68.98
N ARG A 233 28.74 -24.72 -68.64
CA ARG A 233 30.11 -24.06 -68.73
C ARG A 233 30.48 -22.78 -67.91
N VAL A 234 31.74 -22.52 -67.48
CA VAL A 234 32.97 -23.36 -67.27
C VAL A 234 34.09 -22.65 -66.44
N ARG A 235 34.90 -23.42 -65.66
CA ARG A 235 36.27 -23.16 -65.10
C ARG A 235 36.56 -21.94 -64.19
N ASP A 236 37.62 -21.95 -63.35
CA ASP A 236 38.18 -22.99 -62.45
C ASP A 236 39.30 -22.46 -61.53
N ILE A 237 39.64 -23.24 -60.48
CA ILE A 237 40.89 -23.22 -59.69
C ILE A 237 41.24 -21.97 -58.86
N ALA A 238 41.63 -22.21 -57.60
CA ALA A 238 42.33 -21.27 -56.70
C ALA A 238 43.72 -21.83 -56.34
N PHE A 239 44.65 -21.02 -55.80
CA PHE A 239 45.62 -21.50 -54.79
C PHE A 239 46.33 -20.36 -54.01
N ARG A 240 47.16 -20.76 -53.03
CA ARG A 240 47.91 -19.90 -52.09
C ARG A 240 49.01 -19.06 -52.75
N GLY A 241 49.36 -17.92 -52.12
CA GLY A 241 50.64 -17.23 -52.29
C GLY A 241 50.96 -16.36 -51.07
N SER A 242 52.20 -16.38 -50.58
CA SER A 242 52.62 -15.70 -49.34
C SER A 242 53.82 -14.77 -49.57
N SER A 243 53.78 -13.55 -49.05
CA SER A 243 54.98 -12.71 -48.90
C SER A 243 54.84 -11.67 -47.79
N THR A 244 55.83 -11.64 -46.89
CA THR A 244 56.27 -10.41 -46.22
C THR A 244 57.36 -9.76 -47.07
N PRO A 245 57.68 -8.47 -46.88
CA PRO A 245 58.90 -8.18 -46.12
C PRO A 245 58.88 -6.87 -45.29
N ALA A 246 59.94 -6.71 -44.48
CA ALA A 246 60.61 -5.48 -43.99
C ALA A 246 59.79 -4.19 -43.66
N SER A 247 59.86 -3.57 -42.49
CA SER A 247 61.01 -3.19 -41.64
C SER A 247 61.92 -2.09 -42.21
N ASN A 248 61.74 -0.83 -41.74
CA ASN A 248 62.77 0.00 -41.08
C ASN A 248 62.40 1.51 -41.07
N ARG A 249 62.51 2.16 -39.89
CA ARG A 249 63.56 3.18 -39.63
C ARG A 249 63.60 3.63 -38.17
N ASN A 250 64.82 3.87 -37.68
CA ASN A 250 65.10 4.39 -36.34
C ASN A 250 65.11 5.92 -36.33
N ILE A 251 64.78 6.53 -35.18
CA ILE A 251 65.43 7.75 -34.67
C ILE A 251 65.75 7.53 -33.18
N LEU A 252 66.87 8.09 -32.69
CA LEU A 252 67.38 7.88 -31.34
C LEU A 252 66.93 8.95 -30.32
N ARG A 253 66.96 8.50 -29.05
CA ARG A 253 67.35 9.21 -27.81
C ARG A 253 68.11 10.56 -27.98
N PRO A 254 67.96 11.49 -27.02
CA PRO A 254 68.90 11.50 -25.88
C PRO A 254 68.22 11.58 -24.49
N SER A 255 69.04 11.63 -23.43
CA SER A 255 68.61 11.50 -22.03
C SER A 255 69.37 12.42 -21.07
N THR A 256 68.66 13.06 -20.14
CA THR A 256 69.14 13.70 -18.89
C THR A 256 68.03 13.57 -17.82
N GLY A 257 68.26 13.60 -16.51
CA GLY A 257 69.52 13.56 -15.76
C GLY A 257 69.44 14.40 -14.46
N ILE A 258 69.73 13.80 -13.28
CA ILE A 258 69.83 14.43 -11.94
C ILE A 258 68.44 14.83 -11.33
N GLN A 259 68.00 14.63 -10.07
CA GLN A 259 68.40 13.96 -8.81
C GLN A 259 68.40 14.94 -7.58
N ARG A 260 68.08 14.43 -6.37
CA ARG A 260 68.06 15.09 -5.01
C ARG A 260 66.86 16.04 -4.70
N GLN A 261 66.40 16.22 -3.44
CA GLN A 261 66.44 15.41 -2.19
C GLN A 261 65.37 15.93 -1.17
N GLU A 262 65.10 15.20 -0.07
CA GLU A 262 64.31 15.69 1.09
C GLU A 262 65.09 16.70 1.98
N PRO A 263 64.48 17.25 3.06
CA PRO A 263 64.76 16.61 4.36
C PRO A 263 63.61 16.50 5.40
N VAL A 264 63.67 15.37 6.10
CA VAL A 264 63.06 14.92 7.37
C VAL A 264 63.08 15.92 8.56
N ALA A 265 61.98 15.96 9.34
CA ALA A 265 61.94 16.06 10.82
C ALA A 265 60.53 15.63 11.31
N ALA A 266 60.24 14.68 12.21
CA ALA A 266 60.95 13.90 13.25
C ALA A 266 61.02 14.56 14.66
N PHE A 267 60.16 14.08 15.58
CA PHE A 267 60.37 14.19 17.03
C PHE A 267 59.88 12.93 17.78
N ARG A 268 60.55 12.61 18.88
CA ARG A 268 60.19 11.58 19.90
C ARG A 268 59.77 12.33 21.21
N ARG A 269 59.46 11.77 22.39
CA ARG A 269 59.61 10.42 22.97
C ARG A 269 58.83 10.31 24.30
N ALA A 270 58.56 9.08 24.75
CA ALA A 270 58.49 8.63 26.15
C ALA A 270 57.35 9.15 27.07
N ALA A 271 57.23 8.49 28.23
CA ALA A 271 56.25 8.70 29.31
C ALA A 271 56.94 8.63 30.69
N GLY A 272 56.23 9.02 31.75
CA GLY A 272 56.69 8.92 33.15
C GLY A 272 55.53 8.94 34.15
N SER A 273 55.61 8.07 35.16
CA SER A 273 54.64 7.84 36.25
C SER A 273 54.97 8.75 37.48
N PRO A 274 54.42 8.63 38.74
CA PRO A 274 53.63 7.52 39.32
C PRO A 274 52.43 7.83 40.26
N ALA A 275 51.65 6.76 40.50
CA ALA A 275 50.85 6.33 41.67
C ALA A 275 50.67 7.22 42.93
N HIS A 276 49.51 7.12 43.61
CA HIS A 276 49.28 6.20 44.76
C HIS A 276 47.85 6.32 45.38
N LEU A 277 47.49 5.35 46.25
CA LEU A 277 46.35 5.30 47.19
C LEU A 277 44.91 5.12 46.62
N ALA A 278 43.93 4.54 47.34
CA ALA A 278 43.89 3.32 48.17
C ALA A 278 42.44 3.07 48.69
N MET A 279 41.98 1.80 48.69
CA MET A 279 40.95 1.23 49.60
C MET A 279 39.52 1.87 49.54
N GLU A 280 38.41 1.26 50.00
CA GLU A 280 38.11 -0.06 50.59
C GLU A 280 36.61 -0.41 50.41
N THR A 281 36.23 -1.69 50.59
CA THR A 281 34.87 -2.17 51.01
C THR A 281 33.63 -1.89 50.12
N ASP A 282 32.57 -2.70 50.08
CA ASP A 282 32.45 -4.10 50.54
C ASP A 282 31.47 -4.99 49.74
N SER A 283 31.61 -6.28 50.01
CA SER A 283 30.75 -7.45 49.76
C SER A 283 29.23 -7.26 49.94
N TRP A 284 28.43 -8.05 49.20
CA TRP A 284 27.45 -9.02 49.76
C TRP A 284 26.97 -10.00 48.66
N ARG A 285 26.61 -11.25 49.02
CA ARG A 285 26.13 -12.31 48.08
C ARG A 285 25.34 -13.42 48.79
N SER A 286 24.36 -14.02 48.08
CA SER A 286 23.78 -15.38 48.25
C SER A 286 22.44 -15.53 49.01
N GLY A 287 21.65 -16.57 48.66
CA GLY A 287 20.27 -16.87 49.14
C GLY A 287 19.22 -16.74 48.00
N LEU A 288 18.41 -17.71 47.55
CA LEU A 288 18.00 -19.06 48.01
C LEU A 288 17.17 -19.06 49.34
N SER A 289 16.06 -19.81 49.51
CA SER A 289 15.47 -20.92 48.70
C SER A 289 13.98 -21.28 49.02
N ILE A 290 13.23 -21.82 48.03
CA ILE A 290 12.11 -22.83 48.12
C ILE A 290 10.87 -22.35 48.98
N PHE A 291 9.64 -22.89 49.12
CA PHE A 291 8.80 -24.08 48.78
C PHE A 291 7.58 -23.67 47.89
N ASP A 292 6.55 -24.47 47.51
CA ASP A 292 6.16 -25.87 47.81
C ASP A 292 5.54 -26.60 46.56
N THR A 293 5.01 -27.80 46.75
CA THR A 293 4.65 -28.88 45.81
C THR A 293 3.14 -28.98 45.50
N GLY A 294 2.57 -29.86 44.65
CA GLY A 294 3.05 -30.97 43.79
C GLY A 294 2.15 -31.08 42.52
N PHE A 295 2.10 -32.14 41.70
CA PHE A 295 2.29 -33.59 41.93
C PHE A 295 2.87 -34.28 40.66
N SER A 296 3.11 -35.61 40.69
CA SER A 296 3.92 -36.32 39.68
C SER A 296 3.16 -37.30 38.76
N SER A 297 3.66 -37.46 37.53
CA SER A 297 3.66 -38.74 36.80
C SER A 297 4.99 -38.89 36.02
N LYS A 298 5.69 -40.01 36.17
CA LYS A 298 6.93 -40.32 35.44
C LYS A 298 6.68 -40.95 34.08
N GLU A 299 7.61 -40.76 33.15
CA GLU A 299 8.09 -41.85 32.28
C GLU A 299 9.55 -41.59 31.88
N ASP A 300 10.42 -42.60 32.04
CA ASP A 300 11.88 -42.46 31.96
C ASP A 300 12.42 -42.88 30.59
N LEU A 301 12.85 -41.92 29.74
CA LEU A 301 13.74 -42.18 28.59
C LEU A 301 14.71 -41.00 28.37
N ASN A 302 16.02 -41.27 28.38
CA ASN A 302 17.08 -40.28 28.17
C ASN A 302 18.38 -41.01 27.73
N PRO A 303 19.30 -40.42 26.92
CA PRO A 303 19.22 -39.16 26.21
C PRO A 303 19.33 -39.28 24.67
N LYS A 304 18.88 -38.23 23.98
CA LYS A 304 19.65 -37.67 22.85
C LYS A 304 20.13 -36.29 23.28
N PRO A 305 21.35 -35.85 22.90
CA PRO A 305 21.74 -34.46 23.08
C PRO A 305 20.74 -33.57 22.34
N LEU A 306 20.14 -32.62 23.05
CA LEU A 306 19.50 -31.48 22.40
C LEU A 306 20.62 -30.70 21.71
N GLU A 307 20.69 -30.78 20.38
CA GLU A 307 21.55 -29.90 19.61
C GLU A 307 21.21 -28.45 19.99
N SER A 308 22.23 -27.67 20.32
CA SER A 308 22.06 -26.28 20.73
C SER A 308 21.50 -25.47 19.55
N ILE A 309 20.18 -25.31 19.50
CA ILE A 309 19.49 -24.50 18.50
C ILE A 309 20.14 -23.13 18.54
N SER A 310 20.70 -22.71 17.39
CA SER A 310 21.37 -21.43 17.29
C SER A 310 20.37 -20.32 17.60
N GLN A 311 20.53 -19.71 18.78
CA GLN A 311 19.85 -18.46 19.12
C GLN A 311 20.56 -17.34 18.35
N GLY A 312 20.26 -17.31 17.05
CA GLY A 312 20.71 -16.27 16.13
C GLY A 312 20.38 -14.87 16.65
N ASN A 313 21.16 -13.87 16.25
CA ASN A 313 21.13 -12.54 16.88
C ASN A 313 19.70 -11.97 16.93
N PRO A 314 19.05 -11.89 18.12
CA PRO A 314 17.64 -11.51 18.22
C PRO A 314 17.41 -10.04 17.85
N ASN A 315 18.46 -9.21 17.92
CA ASN A 315 18.43 -7.81 17.50
C ASN A 315 18.47 -7.66 15.96
N CYS A 316 18.62 -8.76 15.20
CA CYS A 316 18.56 -8.79 13.74
C CYS A 316 17.45 -9.74 13.25
N LYS A 317 16.24 -9.57 13.78
CA LYS A 317 15.08 -10.41 13.43
C LYS A 317 14.47 -10.00 12.07
N VAL A 318 15.12 -10.42 10.98
CA VAL A 318 14.69 -10.20 9.60
C VAL A 318 14.55 -11.52 8.81
N ASP A 319 13.76 -11.50 7.75
CA ASP A 319 13.52 -12.65 6.87
C ASP A 319 14.14 -12.38 5.50
N LEU A 320 15.23 -13.09 5.19
CA LEU A 320 16.11 -12.82 4.04
C LEU A 320 15.93 -13.83 2.91
N SER A 321 15.73 -13.32 1.69
CA SER A 321 15.84 -14.07 0.44
C SER A 321 17.04 -13.54 -0.36
N PHE A 322 18.06 -14.37 -0.56
CA PHE A 322 19.13 -14.05 -1.52
C PHE A 322 18.73 -14.51 -2.92
N LEU A 323 18.67 -13.58 -3.86
CA LEU A 323 18.63 -13.88 -5.29
C LEU A 323 20.07 -14.08 -5.77
N MET A 324 20.44 -15.36 -5.95
CA MET A 324 21.74 -15.81 -6.43
C MET A 324 21.73 -15.87 -7.96
N ASP A 325 22.67 -15.17 -8.60
CA ASP A 325 22.84 -15.24 -10.06
C ASP A 325 23.41 -16.61 -10.45
N GLY A 326 22.60 -17.44 -11.08
CA GLY A 326 22.98 -18.75 -11.61
C GLY A 326 23.38 -18.73 -13.09
N SER A 327 23.27 -17.58 -13.76
CA SER A 327 23.41 -17.42 -15.21
C SER A 327 24.79 -17.82 -15.74
N TRP A 328 24.90 -18.01 -17.06
CA TRP A 328 26.15 -18.44 -17.67
C TRP A 328 27.21 -17.34 -17.79
N SER A 329 26.86 -16.06 -17.70
CA SER A 329 27.80 -14.93 -17.83
C SER A 329 28.91 -14.96 -16.78
N ILE A 330 28.57 -15.32 -15.54
CA ILE A 330 29.51 -15.34 -14.41
C ILE A 330 30.42 -16.59 -14.46
N GLY A 331 29.90 -17.69 -15.02
CA GLY A 331 30.60 -18.97 -15.10
C GLY A 331 30.99 -19.59 -13.75
N LYS A 332 31.55 -20.81 -13.81
CA LYS A 332 31.75 -21.65 -12.62
C LYS A 332 32.64 -21.02 -11.54
N ARG A 333 33.65 -20.22 -11.89
CA ARG A 333 34.59 -19.63 -10.92
C ARG A 333 33.95 -18.51 -10.10
N ARG A 334 33.24 -17.57 -10.74
CA ARG A 334 32.53 -16.49 -10.03
C ARG A 334 31.37 -17.07 -9.20
N PHE A 335 30.67 -18.09 -9.71
CA PHE A 335 29.64 -18.80 -8.95
C PHE A 335 30.15 -19.42 -7.63
N GLN A 336 31.36 -20.01 -7.58
CA GLN A 336 31.94 -20.46 -6.30
C GLN A 336 32.23 -19.30 -5.33
N LEU A 337 32.72 -18.15 -5.83
CA LEU A 337 32.93 -16.94 -5.02
C LEU A 337 31.61 -16.38 -4.47
N GLN A 338 30.53 -16.45 -5.26
CA GLN A 338 29.18 -16.10 -4.82
C GLN A 338 28.71 -17.00 -3.67
N LYS A 339 28.89 -18.32 -3.79
CA LYS A 339 28.57 -19.27 -2.72
C LYS A 339 29.40 -19.02 -1.46
N GLN A 340 30.70 -18.76 -1.60
CA GLN A 340 31.55 -18.39 -0.46
C GLN A 340 31.09 -17.09 0.22
N PHE A 341 30.66 -16.09 -0.56
CA PHE A 341 30.08 -14.85 -0.02
C PHE A 341 28.79 -15.12 0.76
N LEU A 342 27.83 -15.88 0.21
CA LEU A 342 26.61 -16.24 0.94
C LEU A 342 26.91 -17.02 2.22
N SER A 343 27.85 -17.97 2.18
CA SER A 343 28.32 -18.70 3.37
C SER A 343 28.90 -17.78 4.44
N ASN A 344 29.66 -16.75 4.05
CA ASN A 344 30.21 -15.76 4.99
C ASN A 344 29.14 -14.82 5.56
N VAL A 345 28.15 -14.41 4.75
CA VAL A 345 27.01 -13.61 5.23
C VAL A 345 26.14 -14.41 6.19
N ALA A 346 25.80 -15.67 5.86
CA ALA A 346 25.11 -16.58 6.77
C ALA A 346 25.87 -16.77 8.10
N GLN A 347 27.20 -16.83 8.07
CA GLN A 347 28.01 -16.91 9.29
C GLN A 347 27.97 -15.63 10.13
N ALA A 348 28.03 -14.45 9.48
CA ALA A 348 28.10 -13.15 10.14
C ALA A 348 26.74 -12.64 10.66
N LEU A 349 25.63 -13.07 10.04
CA LEU A 349 24.28 -12.82 10.55
C LEU A 349 23.97 -13.63 11.82
N GLY A 350 24.56 -14.82 11.95
CA GLY A 350 24.14 -15.81 12.95
C GLY A 350 22.70 -16.24 12.69
N ILE A 351 22.47 -17.00 11.61
CA ILE A 351 21.15 -17.52 11.24
C ILE A 351 20.63 -18.42 12.35
N GLY A 352 19.36 -18.25 12.73
CA GLY A 352 18.73 -19.00 13.80
C GLY A 352 17.28 -18.58 14.04
N SER A 353 16.49 -19.46 14.64
CA SER A 353 15.03 -19.25 14.82
C SER A 353 14.67 -17.98 15.60
N ALA A 354 15.51 -17.59 16.56
CA ALA A 354 15.37 -16.38 17.36
C ALA A 354 15.78 -15.08 16.63
N GLY A 355 16.64 -15.17 15.61
CA GLY A 355 17.27 -14.04 14.94
C GLY A 355 16.94 -13.98 13.45
N PRO A 356 17.91 -13.77 12.55
CA PRO A 356 17.65 -13.72 11.11
C PRO A 356 17.37 -15.13 10.54
N LEU A 357 16.37 -15.21 9.66
CA LEU A 357 16.15 -16.38 8.79
C LEU A 357 16.68 -16.06 7.40
N MET A 358 17.25 -17.06 6.71
CA MET A 358 17.83 -16.89 5.38
C MET A 358 17.53 -18.09 4.48
N GLY A 359 16.89 -17.83 3.35
CA GLY A 359 16.76 -18.76 2.24
C GLY A 359 17.36 -18.19 0.95
N ILE A 360 17.40 -19.02 -0.09
CA ILE A 360 18.10 -18.76 -1.34
C ILE A 360 17.22 -19.19 -2.51
N VAL A 361 17.10 -18.29 -3.48
CA VAL A 361 16.52 -18.54 -4.79
C VAL A 361 17.62 -18.33 -5.81
N GLN A 362 17.95 -19.36 -6.58
CA GLN A 362 18.83 -19.21 -7.72
C GLN A 362 18.00 -18.77 -8.92
N TYR A 363 18.48 -17.77 -9.65
CA TYR A 363 17.84 -17.31 -10.89
C TYR A 363 18.76 -17.47 -12.10
N GLY A 364 18.15 -17.40 -13.27
CA GLY A 364 18.74 -17.76 -14.54
C GLY A 364 17.76 -17.39 -15.65
N ASP A 365 17.53 -18.31 -16.59
CA ASP A 365 16.37 -18.19 -17.49
C ASP A 365 15.06 -18.14 -16.71
N ASP A 366 14.89 -19.02 -15.71
CA ASP A 366 13.75 -19.02 -14.78
C ASP A 366 14.21 -19.21 -13.32
N PRO A 367 13.61 -18.50 -12.35
CA PRO A 367 13.99 -18.55 -10.94
C PRO A 367 13.43 -19.79 -10.22
N SER A 368 14.21 -20.33 -9.28
CA SER A 368 13.80 -21.46 -8.45
C SER A 368 14.45 -21.45 -7.07
N THR A 369 13.67 -21.77 -6.05
CA THR A 369 14.14 -21.89 -4.66
C THR A 369 15.14 -23.05 -4.54
N GLU A 370 16.30 -22.76 -3.93
CA GLU A 370 17.19 -23.79 -3.38
C GLU A 370 16.71 -24.13 -1.96
N PHE A 371 16.57 -23.12 -1.10
CA PHE A 371 16.18 -23.27 0.31
C PHE A 371 15.19 -22.19 0.75
N ASN A 372 14.17 -22.58 1.51
CA ASN A 372 13.19 -21.67 2.12
C ASN A 372 13.69 -21.14 3.47
N LEU A 373 13.05 -20.08 3.99
CA LEU A 373 13.39 -19.44 5.27
C LEU A 373 13.44 -20.44 6.45
N LYS A 374 12.55 -21.45 6.46
CA LYS A 374 12.50 -22.50 7.49
C LYS A 374 13.38 -23.74 7.23
N THR A 375 14.13 -23.79 6.12
CA THR A 375 14.87 -25.02 5.74
C THR A 375 16.09 -25.30 6.62
N TYR A 376 16.76 -24.25 7.14
CA TYR A 376 17.92 -24.41 8.03
C TYR A 376 17.81 -23.52 9.27
N ALA A 377 18.00 -24.11 10.45
CA ALA A 377 17.85 -23.44 11.74
C ALA A 377 19.18 -22.93 12.34
N ASN A 378 20.30 -23.02 11.61
CA ASN A 378 21.61 -22.50 12.03
C ASN A 378 22.53 -22.17 10.84
N SER A 379 23.50 -21.28 11.05
CA SER A 379 24.48 -20.90 10.01
C SER A 379 25.38 -22.03 9.50
N LYS A 380 25.73 -23.02 10.32
CA LYS A 380 26.68 -24.09 9.97
C LYS A 380 26.09 -24.99 8.88
N ASP A 381 24.85 -25.42 9.05
CA ASP A 381 24.20 -26.33 8.11
C ASP A 381 23.73 -25.61 6.84
N LEU A 382 23.29 -24.35 6.96
CA LEU A 382 23.04 -23.50 5.80
C LEU A 382 24.31 -23.33 4.95
N ARG A 383 25.49 -23.12 5.55
CA ARG A 383 26.77 -23.08 4.81
C ARG A 383 27.09 -24.40 4.11
N ASN A 384 26.98 -25.53 4.84
CA ASN A 384 27.19 -26.88 4.30
C ASN A 384 26.23 -27.21 3.14
N ALA A 385 25.06 -26.55 3.09
CA ALA A 385 24.07 -26.67 2.03
C ALA A 385 24.36 -25.71 0.87
N ILE A 386 24.70 -24.44 1.15
CA ILE A 386 25.14 -23.44 0.16
C ILE A 386 26.25 -24.03 -0.71
N GLU A 387 27.29 -24.59 -0.11
CA GLU A 387 28.45 -25.14 -0.82
C GLU A 387 28.06 -26.21 -1.87
N LYS A 388 26.95 -26.91 -1.67
CA LYS A 388 26.43 -27.97 -2.55
C LYS A 388 25.53 -27.47 -3.69
N ILE A 389 25.10 -26.20 -3.69
CA ILE A 389 24.24 -25.66 -4.77
C ILE A 389 24.95 -25.79 -6.13
N PRO A 390 24.31 -26.40 -7.16
CA PRO A 390 24.82 -26.44 -8.52
C PRO A 390 24.41 -25.18 -9.31
N GLN A 391 25.22 -24.76 -10.28
CA GLN A 391 24.90 -23.64 -11.17
C GLN A 391 23.86 -24.07 -12.22
N LYS A 392 22.71 -23.39 -12.28
CA LYS A 392 21.59 -23.72 -13.19
C LYS A 392 21.72 -23.14 -14.59
N GLY A 393 22.29 -21.95 -14.73
CA GLY A 393 22.56 -21.32 -16.03
C GLY A 393 21.43 -20.48 -16.61
N GLY A 394 21.59 -20.14 -17.89
CA GLY A 394 20.69 -19.26 -18.64
C GLY A 394 21.14 -17.79 -18.65
N LEU A 395 20.20 -16.89 -18.91
CA LEU A 395 20.33 -15.43 -18.83
C LEU A 395 20.25 -14.93 -17.37
N SER A 396 20.43 -13.62 -17.11
CA SER A 396 20.37 -13.02 -15.77
C SER A 396 19.05 -12.25 -15.56
N ASN A 397 17.93 -12.98 -15.53
CA ASN A 397 16.57 -12.40 -15.45
C ASN A 397 16.16 -12.02 -14.00
N VAL A 398 16.68 -10.89 -13.52
CA VAL A 398 16.40 -10.34 -12.18
C VAL A 398 14.93 -9.95 -11.99
N GLY A 399 14.27 -9.45 -13.02
CA GLY A 399 12.85 -9.08 -13.01
C GLY A 399 11.94 -10.29 -12.78
N LYS A 400 12.16 -11.38 -13.52
CA LYS A 400 11.52 -12.69 -13.25
C LYS A 400 11.78 -13.13 -11.80
N ALA A 401 13.02 -13.04 -11.32
CA ALA A 401 13.42 -13.49 -10.00
C ALA A 401 12.72 -12.74 -8.86
N LEU A 402 12.63 -11.41 -8.96
CA LEU A 402 11.88 -10.56 -8.02
C LEU A 402 10.37 -10.84 -8.06
N SER A 403 9.80 -11.05 -9.25
CA SER A 403 8.39 -11.42 -9.44
C SER A 403 8.07 -12.79 -8.81
N PHE A 404 8.98 -13.76 -8.94
CA PHE A 404 8.86 -15.08 -8.31
C PHE A 404 8.94 -15.01 -6.79
N VAL A 405 9.92 -14.28 -6.23
CA VAL A 405 10.07 -14.14 -4.78
C VAL A 405 8.86 -13.44 -4.15
N ASN A 406 8.35 -12.38 -4.78
CA ASN A 406 7.17 -11.66 -4.30
C ASN A 406 5.91 -12.55 -4.24
N LYS A 407 5.72 -13.42 -5.24
CA LYS A 407 4.52 -14.27 -5.35
C LYS A 407 4.60 -15.55 -4.53
N ASN A 408 5.78 -16.16 -4.43
CA ASN A 408 5.91 -17.54 -3.97
C ASN A 408 6.75 -17.70 -2.70
N PHE A 409 7.77 -16.86 -2.49
CA PHE A 409 8.80 -17.12 -1.48
C PHE A 409 8.37 -16.67 -0.07
N PHE A 410 7.94 -15.42 0.11
CA PHE A 410 7.59 -14.85 1.42
C PHE A 410 6.19 -15.26 1.90
N SER A 411 5.96 -16.56 2.04
CA SER A 411 4.73 -17.14 2.60
C SER A 411 4.98 -17.85 3.93
N ASP A 412 3.97 -17.90 4.79
CA ASP A 412 3.98 -18.63 6.07
C ASP A 412 4.37 -20.11 5.85
N ALA A 413 3.91 -20.69 4.74
CA ALA A 413 4.25 -22.04 4.30
C ALA A 413 5.77 -22.25 4.11
N ASN A 414 6.51 -21.22 3.73
CA ASN A 414 7.97 -21.24 3.58
C ASN A 414 8.73 -20.74 4.82
N GLY A 415 8.04 -20.17 5.81
CA GLY A 415 8.63 -19.66 7.04
C GLY A 415 8.80 -18.14 7.12
N ASN A 416 8.07 -17.36 6.30
CA ASN A 416 7.88 -15.93 6.58
C ASN A 416 7.20 -15.78 7.95
N ARG A 417 7.70 -14.88 8.80
CA ARG A 417 7.22 -14.65 10.16
C ARG A 417 6.21 -13.51 10.26
N GLY A 418 5.99 -12.72 9.20
CA GLY A 418 5.02 -11.64 9.09
C GLY A 418 5.33 -10.38 9.92
N GLY A 419 5.69 -10.56 11.19
CA GLY A 419 6.19 -9.52 12.10
C GLY A 419 7.71 -9.37 12.10
N ALA A 420 8.37 -9.69 10.98
CA ALA A 420 9.79 -9.47 10.72
C ALA A 420 9.93 -8.78 9.34
N PRO A 421 10.84 -7.81 9.14
CA PRO A 421 11.04 -7.21 7.84
C PRO A 421 11.46 -8.25 6.79
N ASN A 422 10.70 -8.33 5.70
CA ASN A 422 11.08 -9.10 4.51
C ASN A 422 12.17 -8.34 3.75
N VAL A 423 13.26 -9.03 3.41
CA VAL A 423 14.44 -8.45 2.74
C VAL A 423 14.88 -9.35 1.58
N VAL A 424 15.00 -8.78 0.39
CA VAL A 424 15.66 -9.40 -0.76
C VAL A 424 17.02 -8.77 -0.94
N VAL A 425 18.04 -9.62 -1.11
CA VAL A 425 19.36 -9.19 -1.57
C VAL A 425 19.59 -9.77 -2.96
N VAL A 426 19.65 -8.90 -3.96
CA VAL A 426 19.97 -9.26 -5.35
C VAL A 426 21.48 -9.22 -5.54
N MET A 427 22.07 -10.33 -5.99
CA MET A 427 23.42 -10.35 -6.53
C MET A 427 23.34 -10.40 -8.05
N VAL A 428 24.08 -9.53 -8.76
CA VAL A 428 24.09 -9.49 -10.24
C VAL A 428 25.47 -9.08 -10.75
N ASP A 429 25.95 -9.75 -11.81
CA ASP A 429 27.18 -9.41 -12.56
C ASP A 429 26.80 -8.41 -13.66
N GLY A 430 27.36 -7.20 -13.64
CA GLY A 430 27.04 -6.16 -14.62
C GLY A 430 25.60 -5.64 -14.53
N TRP A 431 24.66 -6.21 -15.30
CA TRP A 431 23.28 -5.73 -15.47
C TRP A 431 22.26 -6.87 -15.80
N PRO A 432 20.97 -6.70 -15.45
CA PRO A 432 19.91 -7.65 -15.78
C PRO A 432 19.66 -7.82 -17.29
N THR A 433 19.22 -9.02 -17.68
CA THR A 433 18.75 -9.33 -19.04
C THR A 433 17.24 -9.15 -19.24
N ASP A 434 16.55 -8.59 -18.24
CA ASP A 434 15.12 -8.23 -18.30
C ASP A 434 14.85 -6.89 -17.57
N ARG A 435 13.60 -6.41 -17.65
CA ARG A 435 13.19 -5.19 -16.94
C ARG A 435 12.84 -5.49 -15.49
N VAL A 436 13.35 -4.68 -14.57
CA VAL A 436 13.18 -4.88 -13.12
C VAL A 436 12.19 -3.91 -12.48
N GLU A 437 11.94 -2.72 -13.07
CA GLU A 437 11.11 -1.65 -12.48
C GLU A 437 9.77 -2.18 -11.96
N GLU A 438 9.03 -2.91 -12.81
CA GLU A 438 7.69 -3.43 -12.51
C GLU A 438 7.69 -4.58 -11.49
N ALA A 439 8.63 -5.52 -11.59
CA ALA A 439 8.73 -6.64 -10.66
C ALA A 439 9.20 -6.18 -9.26
N SER A 440 10.16 -5.25 -9.24
CA SER A 440 10.66 -4.63 -8.02
C SER A 440 9.57 -3.81 -7.35
N ARG A 441 8.85 -2.98 -8.12
CA ARG A 441 7.67 -2.23 -7.66
C ARG A 441 6.69 -3.12 -6.91
N LEU A 442 6.27 -4.24 -7.52
CA LEU A 442 5.33 -5.17 -6.90
C LEU A 442 5.88 -5.77 -5.60
N ALA A 443 7.19 -6.04 -5.50
CA ALA A 443 7.82 -6.49 -4.27
C ALA A 443 7.86 -5.39 -3.18
N ARG A 444 8.22 -4.14 -3.52
CA ARG A 444 8.15 -2.99 -2.59
C ARG A 444 6.72 -2.73 -2.10
N GLU A 445 5.73 -2.95 -2.98
CA GLU A 445 4.30 -2.84 -2.67
C GLU A 445 3.81 -3.90 -1.67
N SER A 446 4.38 -5.11 -1.71
CA SER A 446 4.21 -6.15 -0.70
C SER A 446 5.11 -5.99 0.54
N GLY A 447 5.80 -4.85 0.68
CA GLY A 447 6.64 -4.54 1.86
C GLY A 447 8.03 -5.17 1.86
N ILE A 448 8.50 -5.71 0.74
CA ILE A 448 9.82 -6.34 0.62
C ILE A 448 10.90 -5.27 0.44
N ASN A 449 11.92 -5.30 1.30
CA ASN A 449 13.10 -4.44 1.22
C ASN A 449 14.11 -4.97 0.20
N ILE A 450 14.29 -4.28 -0.93
CA ILE A 450 15.16 -4.74 -2.01
C ILE A 450 16.53 -4.06 -1.91
N PHE A 451 17.56 -4.88 -1.71
CA PHE A 451 18.97 -4.50 -1.79
C PHE A 451 19.60 -5.00 -3.10
N PHE A 452 20.50 -4.21 -3.67
CA PHE A 452 21.32 -4.62 -4.82
C PHE A 452 22.80 -4.67 -4.44
N VAL A 453 23.43 -5.81 -4.70
CA VAL A 453 24.87 -6.04 -4.68
C VAL A 453 25.31 -6.23 -6.13
N THR A 454 25.68 -5.14 -6.80
CA THR A 454 26.16 -5.17 -8.18
C THR A 454 27.66 -5.47 -8.18
N ILE A 455 28.07 -6.59 -8.79
CA ILE A 455 29.48 -6.94 -8.96
C ILE A 455 29.92 -6.56 -10.38
N GLU A 456 31.11 -5.94 -10.50
CA GLU A 456 31.72 -5.58 -11.80
C GLU A 456 30.71 -4.87 -12.72
N ALA A 457 30.17 -3.74 -12.22
CA ALA A 457 29.12 -2.96 -12.86
C ALA A 457 29.44 -2.58 -14.32
N ALA A 458 28.40 -2.59 -15.17
CA ALA A 458 28.46 -2.44 -16.63
C ALA A 458 29.46 -1.37 -17.11
N ALA A 459 30.36 -1.75 -18.01
CA ALA A 459 31.30 -0.81 -18.62
C ALA A 459 30.56 0.25 -19.46
N GLU A 460 31.16 1.43 -19.64
CA GLU A 460 30.54 2.52 -20.42
C GLU A 460 30.17 2.10 -21.86
N SER A 461 30.94 1.20 -22.47
CA SER A 461 30.67 0.58 -23.77
C SER A 461 29.46 -0.36 -23.77
N GLU A 462 29.11 -0.93 -22.61
CA GLU A 462 28.06 -1.92 -22.45
C GLU A 462 26.72 -1.28 -22.08
N LYS A 463 26.72 -0.06 -21.52
CA LYS A 463 25.51 0.69 -21.14
C LYS A 463 24.49 0.86 -22.27
N GLN A 464 24.93 0.85 -23.52
CA GLN A 464 24.05 0.92 -24.70
C GLN A 464 23.20 -0.36 -24.88
N ASN A 465 23.64 -1.49 -24.33
CA ASN A 465 22.96 -2.79 -24.37
C ASN A 465 22.17 -3.09 -23.08
N VAL A 466 22.09 -2.13 -22.13
CA VAL A 466 21.35 -2.29 -20.89
C VAL A 466 19.86 -2.05 -21.15
N ILE A 467 19.06 -3.12 -21.06
CA ILE A 467 17.61 -3.13 -21.34
C ILE A 467 16.84 -2.12 -20.47
N GLU A 468 17.32 -1.85 -19.25
CA GLU A 468 16.74 -0.85 -18.36
C GLU A 468 17.84 -0.01 -17.68
N PRO A 469 18.18 1.19 -18.20
CA PRO A 469 19.15 2.06 -17.54
C PRO A 469 18.65 2.48 -16.16
N ASN A 470 19.58 2.65 -15.23
CA ASN A 470 19.35 2.91 -13.80
C ASN A 470 18.44 1.84 -13.13
N PHE A 471 18.59 0.57 -13.53
CA PHE A 471 17.83 -0.56 -12.97
C PHE A 471 17.91 -0.63 -11.44
N VAL A 472 19.06 -0.32 -10.84
CA VAL A 472 19.24 -0.27 -9.37
C VAL A 472 18.28 0.74 -8.75
N ASP A 473 18.27 1.99 -9.24
CA ASP A 473 17.43 3.08 -8.71
C ASP A 473 15.92 2.87 -8.95
N LYS A 474 15.59 2.07 -9.97
CA LYS A 474 14.23 1.55 -10.24
C LYS A 474 13.84 0.40 -9.32
N ALA A 475 14.80 -0.36 -8.81
CA ALA A 475 14.58 -1.57 -8.04
C ALA A 475 14.65 -1.37 -6.51
N VAL A 476 15.56 -0.54 -6.02
CA VAL A 476 15.73 -0.28 -4.59
C VAL A 476 14.58 0.56 -4.00
N CYS A 477 14.61 0.68 -2.67
CA CYS A 477 13.57 1.33 -1.87
C CYS A 477 13.71 2.85 -1.76
N ARG A 478 14.94 3.36 -1.81
CA ARG A 478 15.33 4.78 -1.92
C ARG A 478 16.71 4.87 -2.56
N THR A 479 16.94 5.89 -3.38
CA THR A 479 18.20 6.13 -4.13
C THR A 479 19.34 6.74 -3.28
N ASN A 480 19.31 6.55 -1.96
CA ASN A 480 20.22 7.19 -0.99
C ASN A 480 21.49 6.38 -0.68
N GLY A 481 21.85 5.40 -1.52
CA GLY A 481 23.04 4.55 -1.35
C GLY A 481 23.01 3.56 -0.17
N PHE A 482 21.93 3.52 0.63
CA PHE A 482 21.76 2.52 1.70
C PHE A 482 21.35 1.15 1.15
N TYR A 483 20.50 1.13 0.13
CA TYR A 483 19.98 -0.10 -0.47
C TYR A 483 20.88 -0.69 -1.57
N SER A 484 21.88 0.05 -2.04
CA SER A 484 22.81 -0.39 -3.09
C SER A 484 24.25 -0.51 -2.57
N ILE A 485 24.96 -1.56 -3.01
CA ILE A 485 26.39 -1.76 -2.80
C ILE A 485 27.02 -2.14 -4.13
N ASN A 486 27.91 -1.29 -4.64
CA ASN A 486 28.73 -1.61 -5.81
C ASN A 486 30.02 -2.32 -5.35
N VAL A 487 30.37 -3.42 -6.01
CA VAL A 487 31.51 -4.29 -5.68
C VAL A 487 32.49 -4.27 -6.87
N PRO A 488 33.64 -3.55 -6.77
CA PRO A 488 34.54 -3.34 -7.91
C PRO A 488 35.18 -4.60 -8.50
N SER A 489 35.19 -5.72 -7.77
CA SER A 489 35.50 -7.03 -8.33
C SER A 489 34.94 -8.16 -7.46
N TRP A 490 34.66 -9.31 -8.08
CA TRP A 490 34.30 -10.58 -7.41
C TRP A 490 35.22 -10.93 -6.23
N PHE A 491 36.52 -10.68 -6.35
CA PHE A 491 37.49 -10.93 -5.27
C PHE A 491 37.28 -10.04 -4.03
N SER A 492 36.62 -8.89 -4.17
CA SER A 492 36.33 -7.94 -3.08
C SER A 492 35.00 -8.21 -2.36
N LEU A 493 34.20 -9.21 -2.76
CA LEU A 493 32.94 -9.57 -2.09
C LEU A 493 33.11 -9.78 -0.57
N HIS A 494 34.24 -10.34 -0.12
CA HIS A 494 34.52 -10.52 1.31
C HIS A 494 34.45 -9.21 2.13
N LYS A 495 34.79 -8.06 1.52
CA LYS A 495 34.74 -6.72 2.16
C LYS A 495 33.31 -6.22 2.35
N VAL A 496 32.35 -6.75 1.58
CA VAL A 496 30.94 -6.34 1.56
C VAL A 496 30.12 -7.04 2.64
N VAL A 497 30.59 -8.16 3.18
CA VAL A 497 29.86 -8.96 4.19
C VAL A 497 29.41 -8.10 5.38
N GLN A 498 30.34 -7.39 6.04
CA GLN A 498 30.01 -6.58 7.23
C GLN A 498 29.15 -5.34 6.89
N PRO A 499 29.44 -4.55 5.83
CA PRO A 499 28.53 -3.49 5.36
C PRO A 499 27.12 -3.97 5.04
N LEU A 500 26.96 -5.13 4.39
CA LEU A 500 25.64 -5.70 4.07
C LEU A 500 24.93 -6.15 5.33
N VAL A 501 25.59 -6.94 6.20
CA VAL A 501 25.03 -7.41 7.48
C VAL A 501 24.53 -6.23 8.32
N LYS A 502 25.33 -5.17 8.46
CA LYS A 502 24.91 -3.97 9.19
C LYS A 502 23.64 -3.35 8.59
N ARG A 503 23.53 -3.26 7.26
CA ARG A 503 22.38 -2.64 6.57
C ARG A 503 21.11 -3.50 6.64
N VAL A 504 21.21 -4.82 6.55
CA VAL A 504 20.03 -5.72 6.64
C VAL A 504 19.57 -5.97 8.07
N CYS A 505 20.39 -5.68 9.08
CA CYS A 505 20.01 -5.69 10.50
C CYS A 505 19.50 -4.32 11.02
N ASP A 506 19.61 -3.25 10.22
CA ASP A 506 19.21 -1.88 10.59
C ASP A 506 17.69 -1.70 10.34
N THR A 507 16.88 -2.37 11.18
CA THR A 507 15.43 -2.56 10.95
C THR A 507 14.66 -1.25 10.88
N ASP A 508 15.07 -0.23 11.62
CA ASP A 508 14.45 1.11 11.61
C ASP A 508 14.58 1.81 10.25
N ARG A 509 15.54 1.38 9.43
CA ARG A 509 15.77 1.90 8.07
C ARG A 509 15.19 1.01 6.98
N LEU A 510 14.68 -0.18 7.30
CA LEU A 510 14.02 -1.13 6.38
C LEU A 510 12.58 -0.71 6.03
N VAL A 511 12.44 0.55 5.60
CA VAL A 511 11.17 1.22 5.28
C VAL A 511 10.96 1.26 3.76
N CYS A 512 10.95 0.07 3.14
CA CYS A 512 10.62 -0.11 1.72
C CYS A 512 9.12 -0.25 1.46
N SER A 513 8.33 -0.49 2.50
CA SER A 513 6.88 -0.37 2.46
C SER A 513 6.50 1.00 1.89
N LYS A 514 5.81 1.00 0.75
CA LYS A 514 5.27 2.22 0.12
C LYS A 514 4.69 3.15 1.20
N THR A 515 5.20 4.37 1.26
CA THR A 515 4.64 5.46 2.06
C THR A 515 3.96 6.48 1.15
N CYS A 516 3.13 7.33 1.72
CA CYS A 516 2.65 8.56 1.06
C CYS A 516 3.81 9.40 0.49
N LEU A 517 4.92 9.48 1.21
CA LEU A 517 6.03 10.37 0.88
C LEU A 517 6.79 9.95 -0.39
N ASN A 518 6.73 8.66 -0.78
CA ASN A 518 7.51 8.12 -1.90
C ASN A 518 6.69 7.36 -2.96
N SER A 519 5.37 7.59 -3.05
CA SER A 519 4.50 6.85 -3.98
C SER A 519 3.34 7.65 -4.60
N ALA A 520 3.48 8.96 -4.70
CA ALA A 520 2.50 9.81 -5.38
C ALA A 520 3.02 10.35 -6.73
N ASP A 521 2.10 10.71 -7.62
CA ASP A 521 2.33 11.66 -8.69
C ASP A 521 1.52 12.92 -8.31
N ILE A 522 2.20 13.99 -7.90
CA ILE A 522 1.57 15.18 -7.31
C ILE A 522 1.58 16.31 -8.34
N GLY A 523 0.40 16.64 -8.86
CA GLY A 523 0.21 17.75 -9.79
C GLY A 523 -0.33 18.97 -9.06
N PHE A 524 0.44 20.06 -9.04
CA PHE A 524 -0.04 21.35 -8.58
C PHE A 524 -0.79 22.06 -9.71
N VAL A 525 -2.00 22.55 -9.41
CA VAL A 525 -2.82 23.36 -10.33
C VAL A 525 -2.93 24.75 -9.71
N ILE A 526 -2.19 25.70 -10.26
CA ILE A 526 -1.84 26.96 -9.59
C ILE A 526 -2.53 28.12 -10.30
N ASP A 527 -3.39 28.85 -9.58
CA ASP A 527 -3.96 30.09 -10.11
C ASP A 527 -2.86 31.15 -10.31
N GLY A 528 -2.84 31.75 -11.50
CA GLY A 528 -2.00 32.88 -11.89
C GLY A 528 -2.79 34.14 -12.24
N SER A 529 -4.07 34.19 -11.86
CA SER A 529 -5.04 35.26 -12.12
C SER A 529 -4.62 36.64 -11.58
N SER A 530 -5.34 37.66 -12.03
CA SER A 530 -5.12 39.07 -11.66
C SER A 530 -5.52 39.42 -10.23
N SER A 531 -6.34 38.61 -9.56
CA SER A 531 -6.67 38.79 -8.13
C SER A 531 -5.49 38.42 -7.24
N VAL A 532 -4.79 37.32 -7.56
CA VAL A 532 -3.60 36.88 -6.82
C VAL A 532 -2.53 37.97 -6.82
N GLY A 533 -2.13 38.45 -8.01
CA GLY A 533 -1.07 39.45 -8.13
C GLY A 533 0.35 38.91 -7.87
N THR A 534 1.35 39.69 -8.29
CA THR A 534 2.76 39.24 -8.38
C THR A 534 3.40 38.88 -7.03
N GLY A 535 3.05 39.58 -5.95
CA GLY A 535 3.58 39.33 -4.60
C GLY A 535 3.08 38.01 -4.03
N ASN A 536 1.75 37.90 -3.88
CA ASN A 536 1.09 36.70 -3.36
C ASN A 536 1.41 35.44 -4.19
N PHE A 537 1.57 35.58 -5.51
CA PHE A 537 1.98 34.47 -6.37
C PHE A 537 3.36 33.89 -5.98
N ARG A 538 4.28 34.71 -5.43
CA ARG A 538 5.53 34.19 -4.85
C ARG A 538 5.30 33.44 -3.54
N THR A 539 4.36 33.87 -2.70
CA THR A 539 3.94 33.13 -1.50
C THR A 539 3.30 31.79 -1.86
N VAL A 540 2.47 31.73 -2.91
CA VAL A 540 1.90 30.48 -3.46
C VAL A 540 3.00 29.55 -3.96
N LEU A 541 3.96 30.03 -4.76
CA LEU A 541 5.10 29.21 -5.20
C LEU A 541 5.98 28.74 -4.03
N GLN A 542 6.11 29.53 -2.95
CA GLN A 542 6.81 29.13 -1.74
C GLN A 542 6.05 28.03 -0.97
N PHE A 543 4.72 28.09 -0.92
CA PHE A 543 3.87 27.03 -0.35
C PHE A 543 3.98 25.72 -1.14
N VAL A 544 3.87 25.77 -2.48
CA VAL A 544 4.09 24.63 -3.39
C VAL A 544 5.50 24.03 -3.22
N ALA A 545 6.52 24.89 -3.11
CA ALA A 545 7.90 24.47 -2.86
C ALA A 545 8.11 23.93 -1.44
N ASN A 546 7.28 24.29 -0.45
CA ASN A 546 7.36 23.70 0.90
C ASN A 546 6.75 22.30 0.93
N ILE A 547 5.55 22.12 0.36
CA ILE A 547 4.92 20.79 0.20
C ILE A 547 5.86 19.84 -0.53
N SER A 548 6.49 20.30 -1.62
CA SER A 548 7.43 19.50 -2.43
C SER A 548 8.70 19.06 -1.69
N LYS A 549 9.06 19.62 -0.53
CA LYS A 549 10.24 19.18 0.24
C LYS A 549 10.00 17.90 1.03
N GLU A 550 8.77 17.70 1.51
CA GLU A 550 8.41 16.63 2.43
C GLU A 550 8.33 15.25 1.74
N PHE A 551 8.08 15.23 0.43
CA PHE A 551 8.08 14.01 -0.38
C PHE A 551 9.50 13.61 -0.81
N GLU A 552 9.78 12.31 -0.90
CA GLU A 552 11.00 11.79 -1.51
C GLU A 552 10.83 11.80 -3.03
N ILE A 553 11.58 12.69 -3.72
CA ILE A 553 11.41 12.93 -5.16
C ILE A 553 12.46 12.18 -5.97
N SER A 554 12.00 11.30 -6.86
CA SER A 554 12.80 10.61 -7.89
C SER A 554 11.89 10.09 -9.02
N ASP A 555 12.46 9.61 -10.13
CA ASP A 555 11.71 8.97 -11.24
C ASP A 555 10.89 7.74 -10.81
N THR A 556 11.20 7.19 -9.62
CA THR A 556 10.74 5.89 -9.11
C THR A 556 10.00 6.04 -7.78
N ASP A 557 10.27 7.11 -7.03
CA ASP A 557 9.56 7.61 -5.84
C ASP A 557 8.52 8.67 -6.24
N THR A 558 8.29 9.73 -5.46
CA THR A 558 7.26 10.73 -5.77
C THR A 558 7.68 11.62 -6.94
N ARG A 559 6.81 11.80 -7.95
CA ARG A 559 7.06 12.75 -9.04
C ARG A 559 6.16 13.98 -8.91
N ILE A 560 6.68 15.15 -9.28
CA ILE A 560 5.97 16.43 -9.17
C ILE A 560 5.74 17.01 -10.56
N GLY A 561 4.52 17.52 -10.80
CA GLY A 561 4.17 18.30 -11.99
C GLY A 561 3.48 19.60 -11.61
N ALA A 562 3.47 20.56 -12.53
CA ALA A 562 2.79 21.84 -12.32
C ALA A 562 2.08 22.33 -13.58
N VAL A 563 0.83 22.77 -13.40
CA VAL A 563 0.01 23.52 -14.35
C VAL A 563 -0.27 24.88 -13.72
N GLN A 564 -0.11 25.96 -14.48
CA GLN A 564 -0.65 27.27 -14.12
C GLN A 564 -1.88 27.55 -14.99
N TYR A 565 -2.87 28.24 -14.43
CA TYR A 565 -4.05 28.68 -15.18
C TYR A 565 -4.39 30.15 -14.93
N THR A 566 -5.12 30.72 -15.90
CA THR A 566 -5.84 31.98 -15.81
C THR A 566 -7.21 31.79 -16.50
N TYR A 567 -7.52 32.56 -17.54
CA TYR A 567 -8.51 32.16 -18.55
C TYR A 567 -8.03 30.94 -19.35
N GLU A 568 -6.73 30.89 -19.65
CA GLU A 568 -6.03 29.84 -20.39
C GLU A 568 -5.20 28.95 -19.44
N GLN A 569 -4.75 27.78 -19.90
CA GLN A 569 -4.07 26.78 -19.08
C GLN A 569 -2.71 26.41 -19.71
N ARG A 570 -1.65 26.34 -18.90
CA ARG A 570 -0.29 25.99 -19.37
C ARG A 570 0.42 24.99 -18.47
N LEU A 571 1.04 23.98 -19.08
CA LEU A 571 1.88 22.99 -18.41
C LEU A 571 3.30 23.55 -18.20
N GLU A 572 3.64 23.90 -16.95
CA GLU A 572 4.99 24.34 -16.57
C GLU A 572 6.00 23.19 -16.70
N PHE A 573 5.63 22.03 -16.15
CA PHE A 573 6.38 20.79 -16.29
C PHE A 573 5.53 19.55 -15.97
N SER A 574 5.77 18.48 -16.73
CA SER A 574 5.22 17.14 -16.48
C SER A 574 6.05 16.39 -15.42
N PHE A 575 5.47 15.30 -14.91
CA PHE A 575 6.10 14.41 -13.91
C PHE A 575 7.48 13.86 -14.30
N ASP A 576 7.78 13.76 -15.60
CA ASP A 576 9.02 13.18 -16.13
C ASP A 576 10.06 14.24 -16.56
N LYS A 577 9.79 15.54 -16.32
CA LYS A 577 10.70 16.63 -16.74
C LYS A 577 11.80 16.94 -15.71
N TYR A 578 11.62 16.57 -14.44
CA TYR A 578 12.59 16.79 -13.36
C TYR A 578 12.64 15.61 -12.40
N SER A 579 13.77 14.91 -12.36
CA SER A 579 13.98 13.68 -11.61
C SER A 579 14.58 13.85 -10.20
N THR A 580 14.88 15.09 -9.78
CA THR A 580 15.48 15.38 -8.45
C THR A 580 14.68 16.41 -7.67
N LYS A 581 14.71 16.28 -6.33
CA LYS A 581 14.14 17.26 -5.39
C LYS A 581 14.68 18.68 -5.64
N GLN A 582 15.98 18.82 -5.94
CA GLN A 582 16.61 20.13 -6.18
C GLN A 582 16.12 20.77 -7.48
N ASP A 583 15.96 20.00 -8.56
CA ASP A 583 15.52 20.51 -9.86
C ASP A 583 14.05 20.92 -9.83
N VAL A 584 13.19 20.10 -9.22
CA VAL A 584 11.76 20.43 -8.99
C VAL A 584 11.63 21.73 -8.19
N LEU A 585 12.32 21.85 -7.05
CA LEU A 585 12.27 23.06 -6.22
C LEU A 585 12.85 24.29 -6.93
N SER A 586 13.78 24.10 -7.86
CA SER A 586 14.32 25.17 -8.70
C SER A 586 13.39 25.54 -9.86
N ALA A 587 12.62 24.58 -10.39
CA ALA A 587 11.62 24.80 -11.42
C ALA A 587 10.41 25.57 -10.89
N ILE A 588 9.86 25.17 -9.74
CA ILE A 588 8.74 25.85 -9.07
C ILE A 588 9.05 27.34 -8.88
N LYS A 589 10.24 27.68 -8.38
CA LYS A 589 10.68 29.07 -8.19
C LYS A 589 10.78 29.90 -9.48
N ARG A 590 10.99 29.25 -10.63
CA ARG A 590 11.14 29.91 -11.94
C ARG A 590 9.81 30.14 -12.67
N ILE A 591 8.70 29.57 -12.19
CA ILE A 591 7.36 29.83 -12.74
C ILE A 591 7.11 31.35 -12.75
N SER A 592 6.68 31.88 -13.89
CA SER A 592 6.33 33.29 -14.05
C SER A 592 4.86 33.52 -13.74
N TYR A 593 4.56 34.64 -13.09
CA TYR A 593 3.20 35.15 -12.97
C TYR A 593 2.65 35.51 -14.37
N TRP A 594 1.34 35.34 -14.59
CA TRP A 594 0.71 35.46 -15.92
C TRP A 594 -0.34 36.58 -15.99
N SER A 595 -1.19 36.71 -14.96
CA SER A 595 -2.37 37.59 -14.91
C SER A 595 -3.49 37.18 -15.90
N GLY A 596 -4.74 37.35 -15.47
CA GLY A 596 -5.94 37.00 -16.24
C GLY A 596 -7.15 36.81 -15.32
N GLY A 597 -8.17 36.09 -15.78
CA GLY A 597 -9.25 35.59 -14.92
C GLY A 597 -8.93 34.22 -14.33
N THR A 598 -9.94 33.53 -13.80
CA THR A 598 -9.83 32.29 -13.03
C THR A 598 -10.78 31.23 -13.59
N SER A 599 -10.34 30.45 -14.60
CA SER A 599 -11.10 29.35 -15.22
C SER A 599 -10.68 28.00 -14.62
N THR A 600 -11.13 27.74 -13.39
CA THR A 600 -10.72 26.60 -12.56
C THR A 600 -11.26 25.27 -13.09
N GLY A 601 -12.46 25.25 -13.69
CA GLY A 601 -13.03 24.04 -14.29
C GLY A 601 -12.21 23.55 -15.49
N ALA A 602 -11.85 24.47 -16.40
CA ALA A 602 -10.93 24.24 -17.49
C ALA A 602 -9.54 23.81 -17.01
N ALA A 603 -9.04 24.39 -15.91
CA ALA A 603 -7.77 24.00 -15.30
C ALA A 603 -7.77 22.54 -14.80
N ILE A 604 -8.86 22.07 -14.18
CA ILE A 604 -9.01 20.68 -13.72
C ILE A 604 -9.06 19.71 -14.92
N SER A 605 -9.78 20.06 -15.99
CA SER A 605 -9.80 19.28 -17.24
C SER A 605 -8.40 19.19 -17.87
N TYR A 606 -7.73 20.33 -18.05
CA TYR A 606 -6.39 20.41 -18.62
C TYR A 606 -5.36 19.63 -17.79
N ALA A 607 -5.40 19.75 -16.46
CA ALA A 607 -4.54 18.97 -15.57
C ALA A 607 -4.83 17.46 -15.68
N SER A 608 -6.10 17.07 -15.79
CA SER A 608 -6.49 15.66 -15.99
C SER A 608 -5.96 15.08 -17.31
N GLU A 609 -6.08 15.84 -18.41
CA GLU A 609 -5.71 15.41 -19.76
C GLU A 609 -4.22 15.51 -20.06
N GLN A 610 -3.55 16.59 -19.66
CA GLN A 610 -2.17 16.88 -20.06
C GLN A 610 -1.14 16.43 -19.03
N LEU A 611 -1.51 16.38 -17.73
CA LEU A 611 -0.61 15.97 -16.65
C LEU A 611 -0.98 14.58 -16.10
N PHE A 612 -2.17 14.38 -15.54
CA PHE A 612 -2.54 13.12 -14.88
C PHE A 612 -2.78 11.94 -15.83
N SER A 613 -2.94 12.17 -17.13
CA SER A 613 -2.89 11.12 -18.16
C SER A 613 -1.49 10.50 -18.33
N LYS A 614 -0.44 11.21 -17.89
CA LYS A 614 0.97 10.76 -17.91
C LYS A 614 1.43 10.19 -16.56
N SER A 615 0.50 10.02 -15.62
CA SER A 615 0.78 9.37 -14.34
C SER A 615 1.10 7.88 -14.54
N LYS A 616 2.11 7.35 -13.84
CA LYS A 616 2.43 5.91 -13.90
C LYS A 616 1.31 5.13 -13.18
N PRO A 617 0.82 3.98 -13.70
CA PRO A 617 -0.36 3.28 -13.15
C PRO A 617 -0.29 2.89 -11.66
N ASN A 618 0.89 2.89 -11.07
CA ASN A 618 1.17 2.53 -9.68
C ASN A 618 1.25 3.72 -8.70
N LYS A 619 1.11 4.95 -9.20
CA LYS A 619 1.23 6.18 -8.41
C LYS A 619 -0.16 6.62 -7.94
N ARG A 620 -0.26 7.09 -6.69
CA ARG A 620 -1.45 7.83 -6.27
C ARG A 620 -1.42 9.17 -6.98
N LYS A 621 -2.37 9.42 -7.88
CA LYS A 621 -2.56 10.71 -8.53
C LYS A 621 -3.12 11.67 -7.49
N ILE A 622 -2.35 12.70 -7.12
CA ILE A 622 -2.78 13.72 -6.16
C ILE A 622 -2.78 15.07 -6.87
N MET A 623 -3.94 15.71 -6.96
CA MET A 623 -4.07 17.08 -7.44
C MET A 623 -4.14 18.02 -6.25
N ILE A 624 -3.30 19.05 -6.23
CA ILE A 624 -3.36 20.12 -5.23
C ILE A 624 -3.66 21.40 -6.00
N LEU A 625 -4.93 21.82 -5.96
CA LEU A 625 -5.42 23.01 -6.65
C LEU A 625 -5.38 24.21 -5.69
N ILE A 626 -4.90 25.35 -6.17
CA ILE A 626 -4.75 26.59 -5.39
C ILE A 626 -5.41 27.73 -6.15
N THR A 627 -6.36 28.43 -5.50
CA THR A 627 -7.16 29.55 -6.06
C THR A 627 -7.35 30.64 -5.01
N ASP A 628 -7.52 31.91 -5.42
CA ASP A 628 -7.86 33.02 -4.51
C ASP A 628 -9.25 33.63 -4.71
N GLY A 629 -10.02 33.08 -5.67
CA GLY A 629 -11.30 33.63 -6.09
C GLY A 629 -12.30 32.56 -6.53
N ARG A 630 -13.47 33.04 -6.95
CA ARG A 630 -14.55 32.22 -7.51
C ARG A 630 -14.32 31.97 -9.00
N SER A 631 -14.65 30.78 -9.49
CA SER A 631 -14.42 30.41 -10.88
C SER A 631 -15.39 31.11 -11.86
N TYR A 632 -14.95 31.35 -13.09
CA TYR A 632 -15.82 31.79 -14.19
C TYR A 632 -16.59 30.65 -14.89
N ASP A 633 -16.27 29.39 -14.56
CA ASP A 633 -16.78 28.17 -15.18
C ASP A 633 -17.18 27.11 -14.14
N ASP A 634 -17.94 26.08 -14.55
CA ASP A 634 -18.33 25.00 -13.63
C ASP A 634 -17.13 24.13 -13.24
N VAL A 635 -16.85 24.10 -11.94
CA VAL A 635 -15.80 23.24 -11.36
C VAL A 635 -16.29 21.82 -11.07
N ARG A 636 -17.61 21.60 -10.97
CA ARG A 636 -18.20 20.37 -10.43
C ARG A 636 -18.08 19.19 -11.40
N VAL A 637 -18.44 19.39 -12.67
CA VAL A 637 -18.31 18.38 -13.72
C VAL A 637 -16.86 17.94 -13.93
N PRO A 638 -15.87 18.84 -14.12
CA PRO A 638 -14.48 18.43 -14.32
C PRO A 638 -13.85 17.80 -13.06
N ALA A 639 -14.18 18.27 -11.85
CA ALA A 639 -13.74 17.60 -10.61
C ALA A 639 -14.27 16.16 -10.52
N MET A 640 -15.58 15.94 -10.78
CA MET A 640 -16.16 14.60 -10.83
C MET A 640 -15.51 13.71 -11.92
N ALA A 641 -15.06 14.27 -13.04
CA ALA A 641 -14.34 13.54 -14.06
C ALA A 641 -12.92 13.15 -13.59
N ALA A 642 -12.19 14.07 -12.97
CA ALA A 642 -10.87 13.81 -12.38
C ALA A 642 -10.93 12.70 -11.31
N HIS A 643 -11.92 12.76 -10.41
CA HIS A 643 -12.16 11.75 -9.37
C HIS A 643 -12.42 10.36 -9.96
N ARG A 644 -13.25 10.26 -11.02
CA ARG A 644 -13.51 9.00 -11.74
C ARG A 644 -12.26 8.44 -12.43
N ASN A 645 -11.33 9.31 -12.84
CA ASN A 645 -10.03 8.94 -13.42
C ASN A 645 -8.96 8.60 -12.35
N GLY A 646 -9.36 8.49 -11.08
CA GLY A 646 -8.50 8.08 -9.96
C GLY A 646 -7.60 9.20 -9.43
N VAL A 647 -7.90 10.46 -9.72
CA VAL A 647 -7.22 11.63 -9.13
C VAL A 647 -7.85 11.93 -7.77
N ILE A 648 -7.03 11.98 -6.72
CA ILE A 648 -7.43 12.48 -5.40
C ILE A 648 -7.16 13.98 -5.40
N ALA A 649 -8.21 14.79 -5.35
CA ALA A 649 -8.13 16.24 -5.41
C ALA A 649 -8.20 16.87 -4.01
N TYR A 650 -7.25 17.77 -3.78
CA TYR A 650 -7.16 18.67 -2.66
C TYR A 650 -7.33 20.10 -3.19
N SER A 651 -8.08 20.93 -2.48
CA SER A 651 -8.35 22.32 -2.84
C SER A 651 -7.86 23.26 -1.74
N VAL A 652 -7.18 24.34 -2.11
CA VAL A 652 -6.63 25.34 -1.20
C VAL A 652 -7.09 26.71 -1.67
N GLY A 653 -8.10 27.24 -0.99
CA GLY A 653 -8.60 28.59 -1.20
C GLY A 653 -7.84 29.62 -0.37
N VAL A 654 -7.67 30.81 -0.93
CA VAL A 654 -7.14 31.98 -0.24
C VAL A 654 -8.11 33.15 -0.37
N ALA A 655 -8.16 34.03 0.63
CA ALA A 655 -8.87 35.32 0.63
C ALA A 655 -10.35 35.28 0.19
N TRP A 656 -10.63 35.36 -1.11
CA TRP A 656 -11.98 35.44 -1.67
C TRP A 656 -12.45 34.13 -2.34
N ALA A 657 -11.69 33.05 -2.18
CA ALA A 657 -12.02 31.74 -2.72
C ALA A 657 -13.37 31.21 -2.21
N ALA A 658 -14.20 30.71 -3.13
CA ALA A 658 -15.55 30.24 -2.81
C ALA A 658 -15.52 28.85 -2.15
N GLN A 659 -15.79 28.77 -0.84
CA GLN A 659 -15.80 27.51 -0.07
C GLN A 659 -16.68 26.41 -0.69
N ASP A 660 -17.81 26.78 -1.31
CA ASP A 660 -18.72 25.85 -1.98
C ASP A 660 -18.16 25.27 -3.29
N GLU A 661 -17.18 25.94 -3.90
CA GLU A 661 -16.39 25.44 -5.02
C GLU A 661 -15.18 24.63 -4.54
N LEU A 662 -14.52 25.03 -3.45
CA LEU A 662 -13.42 24.26 -2.83
C LEU A 662 -13.91 22.86 -2.39
N GLU A 663 -15.04 22.77 -1.69
CA GLU A 663 -15.67 21.51 -1.29
C GLU A 663 -16.14 20.67 -2.49
N ALA A 664 -16.47 21.31 -3.62
CA ALA A 664 -16.89 20.61 -4.84
C ALA A 664 -15.72 20.11 -5.72
N ILE A 665 -14.55 20.76 -5.60
CA ILE A 665 -13.30 20.33 -6.23
C ILE A 665 -12.64 19.21 -5.43
N ALA A 666 -12.78 19.21 -4.11
CA ALA A 666 -12.20 18.21 -3.22
C ALA A 666 -12.79 16.80 -3.43
N THR A 667 -11.95 15.76 -3.28
CA THR A 667 -12.41 14.38 -3.21
C THR A 667 -13.06 14.08 -1.86
N ASP A 668 -14.07 13.20 -1.79
CA ASP A 668 -14.64 12.74 -0.51
C ASP A 668 -13.57 12.12 0.43
N PRO A 669 -13.55 12.44 1.73
CA PRO A 669 -14.37 13.44 2.41
C PRO A 669 -13.91 14.87 2.09
N ASP A 670 -14.81 15.65 1.50
CA ASP A 670 -14.64 17.05 1.11
C ASP A 670 -13.90 17.89 2.18
N LYS A 671 -14.36 17.83 3.42
CA LYS A 671 -13.84 18.65 4.55
C LYS A 671 -12.41 18.36 4.98
N ASP A 672 -11.86 17.17 4.68
CA ASP A 672 -10.47 16.84 5.01
C ASP A 672 -9.53 17.11 3.81
N HIS A 673 -10.08 17.42 2.63
CA HIS A 673 -9.32 17.69 1.41
C HIS A 673 -9.46 19.14 0.90
N SER A 674 -10.46 19.89 1.36
CA SER A 674 -10.60 21.34 1.16
C SER A 674 -9.98 22.15 2.30
N PHE A 675 -9.22 23.18 1.97
CA PHE A 675 -8.60 24.13 2.91
C PHE A 675 -8.90 25.57 2.52
N PHE A 676 -9.02 26.46 3.50
CA PHE A 676 -9.24 27.89 3.30
C PHE A 676 -8.33 28.69 4.24
N VAL A 677 -7.80 29.82 3.75
CA VAL A 677 -7.04 30.81 4.55
C VAL A 677 -7.42 32.24 4.14
N ASP A 678 -7.60 33.11 5.14
CA ASP A 678 -7.95 34.51 4.92
C ASP A 678 -6.84 35.31 4.20
N GLU A 679 -5.58 34.89 4.37
CA GLU A 679 -4.39 35.60 3.87
C GLU A 679 -3.36 34.61 3.27
N PHE A 680 -2.70 35.00 2.17
CA PHE A 680 -1.66 34.20 1.52
C PHE A 680 -0.50 33.84 2.46
N ASP A 681 -0.08 34.77 3.31
CA ASP A 681 1.03 34.54 4.24
C ASP A 681 0.71 33.47 5.30
N ASN A 682 -0.56 33.10 5.51
CA ASN A 682 -0.94 32.02 6.41
C ASN A 682 -0.92 30.62 5.77
N LEU A 683 -0.69 30.50 4.46
CA LEU A 683 -0.63 29.22 3.72
C LEU A 683 0.33 28.19 4.36
N TYR A 684 1.48 28.63 4.92
CA TYR A 684 2.46 27.71 5.50
C TYR A 684 1.89 26.83 6.63
N ARG A 685 0.86 27.30 7.33
CA ARG A 685 0.24 26.59 8.46
C ARG A 685 -0.36 25.25 8.03
N PHE A 686 -0.80 25.15 6.78
CA PHE A 686 -1.49 23.98 6.25
C PHE A 686 -0.57 22.93 5.61
N VAL A 687 0.73 23.21 5.42
CA VAL A 687 1.67 22.22 4.85
C VAL A 687 1.65 20.92 5.66
N ASN A 688 1.79 21.00 6.99
CA ASN A 688 1.78 19.82 7.86
C ASN A 688 0.44 19.07 7.83
N GLN A 689 -0.69 19.78 7.79
CA GLN A 689 -2.01 19.16 7.78
C GLN A 689 -2.31 18.49 6.43
N LEU A 690 -1.95 19.14 5.32
CA LEU A 690 -2.09 18.60 3.98
C LEU A 690 -1.26 17.33 3.79
N ILE A 691 0.00 17.32 4.25
CA ILE A 691 0.85 16.12 4.25
C ILE A 691 0.23 15.01 5.13
N GLN A 692 -0.28 15.34 6.32
CA GLN A 692 -0.95 14.36 7.18
C GLN A 692 -2.20 13.77 6.54
N ASN A 693 -3.03 14.57 5.87
CA ASN A 693 -4.25 14.10 5.21
C ASN A 693 -3.92 13.24 3.98
N ILE A 694 -2.95 13.66 3.16
CA ILE A 694 -2.36 12.84 2.09
C ILE A 694 -1.85 11.50 2.64
N CYS A 695 -1.18 11.49 3.78
CA CYS A 695 -0.67 10.28 4.42
C CYS A 695 -1.76 9.40 5.05
N THR A 696 -2.82 9.98 5.60
CA THR A 696 -3.98 9.23 6.10
C THR A 696 -4.72 8.56 4.93
N GLU A 697 -4.99 9.29 3.85
CA GLU A 697 -5.72 8.76 2.68
C GLU A 697 -4.89 7.75 1.86
N PHE A 698 -3.56 7.92 1.82
CA PHE A 698 -2.67 6.91 1.26
C PHE A 698 -2.77 5.55 1.98
N ASN A 699 -2.99 5.58 3.30
CA ASN A 699 -3.08 4.40 4.17
C ASN A 699 -4.52 3.89 4.36
N SER A 700 -5.55 4.72 4.13
CA SER A 700 -6.97 4.35 4.24
C SER A 700 -7.40 3.41 3.11
N GLN A 701 -6.93 3.68 1.89
CA GLN A 701 -7.29 2.92 0.70
C GLN A 701 -6.45 1.63 0.61
N PRO A 702 -7.08 0.45 0.53
CA PRO A 702 -6.34 -0.79 0.32
C PRO A 702 -5.52 -0.73 -0.98
N ARG A 703 -4.41 -1.47 -0.99
CA ARG A 703 -3.64 -1.74 -2.22
C ARG A 703 -4.45 -2.76 -3.03
N ASN A 704 -4.78 -2.41 -4.27
CA ASN A 704 -5.48 -3.29 -5.23
C ASN A 704 -4.57 -4.45 -5.65
#